data_AF-A0A3B1EJD2-F1
#
_entry.id   AF-A0A3B1EJD2-F1
#
_cell.length_a   1.000
_cell.length_b   1.000
_cell.length_c   1.000
_cell.angle_alpha   90.00
_cell.angle_beta   90.00
_cell.angle_gamma   90.00
#
_symmetry.space_group_name_H-M   'P 1'
#
loop_
_entity.id
_entity.type
_entity.pdbx_description
1 polymer ?
#
loop_
_entity_poly.entity_id
_entity_poly.type
_entity_poly.pdbx_seq_one_letter_code
_entity_poly.pdbx_strand_id
1 'polypeptide(L)'
;MTLCPCDRFDFPLPLAIPPGLAILPRQSVTYPIARRFLLAEVGSKEALAEWRAREGDDLGLMLFGMWAYLLDNLGFYDAELSRESYIGTARRRLSLDRIARLLGYRPRPATAALATIFAAADGVEPVLIPAGTAFRSDAFDDEAAQVFELIDDMRIEPTRNAWRVQPYRPSVFSGEIILRSTDRAPGPEDVTVIDDNGTLRAARTDEPEQFDANDGAKYRRLKFIGTAPSITATDVGDLRLFLMTQTANRFPKAEPDGPPGSTFLDASATGVPLDALYPQIHKGDRVVYETSGGTLVAKTVVDIYRTFLQIGAVSSSTVPVTTLELGISATTAAAVQRVHLRPVPLGRPTNPALPDLDPGQLSGAVALEGVYPEPADPEGDDLLLVKGAGTTSEILEGTVETDTNGAATATITAGAVPEPLRIPVDLHGNFLELTRGETVRGEVIASGDPSIPFLTATLKKKPLTFVEDAAGIPRPELTVRVNGIAWRRVDSLIVAQPGEQIYELRIRDDETAEIRFGDLTRPDAGVRNIAVDYRFGAGGARPPAGAILRPKGRVAGLRRVIWSRAARGGSDRAGPDEIRAAAPAATLTFGRPVSMADYVALARQASAVRAAEADLAWSGRFLRAAITVWIISDGPSVADDLTVTLQAAGDPEVAVEAIEATPVPASLWLRIEADPDRDPEEVRAAVELALAEPYIGALAPEVIGIGRALFRSALVKAVHNVPGVLAITGLVIQPAGDPAGLRPATGSYLDFADVTVEAAS
;
A
#
# COMPACT_ATOMS: atom_id res chain seq x y z
N MET A 1 80.35 -18.84 -8.92
CA MET A 1 78.99 -19.37 -8.71
C MET A 1 78.02 -18.20 -8.82
N THR A 2 77.33 -18.07 -9.94
CA THR A 2 76.26 -17.10 -10.13
C THR A 2 75.04 -17.61 -9.34
N LEU A 3 74.65 -16.87 -8.29
CA LEU A 3 73.43 -17.13 -7.51
C LEU A 3 72.22 -17.16 -8.46
N CYS A 4 71.25 -18.05 -8.20
CA CYS A 4 69.98 -18.02 -8.90
C CYS A 4 69.34 -16.63 -8.71
N PRO A 5 68.70 -16.03 -9.73
CA PRO A 5 67.91 -14.81 -9.54
C PRO A 5 66.87 -14.95 -8.41
N CYS A 6 66.46 -16.18 -8.10
CA CYS A 6 65.56 -16.54 -7.01
C CYS A 6 66.19 -16.49 -5.60
N ASP A 7 67.52 -16.46 -5.48
CA ASP A 7 68.25 -16.36 -4.20
C ASP A 7 68.53 -14.91 -3.78
N ARG A 8 68.23 -13.94 -4.66
CA ARG A 8 68.42 -12.52 -4.40
C ARG A 8 67.24 -12.01 -3.58
N PHE A 9 67.50 -11.66 -2.32
CA PHE A 9 66.53 -10.97 -1.49
C PHE A 9 66.45 -9.50 -1.91
N ASP A 10 65.54 -9.19 -2.83
CA ASP A 10 65.30 -7.83 -3.30
C ASP A 10 64.26 -7.14 -2.40
N PHE A 11 64.72 -6.20 -1.58
CA PHE A 11 63.89 -5.35 -0.73
C PHE A 11 64.39 -3.89 -0.78
N PRO A 12 63.50 -2.89 -0.91
CA PRO A 12 62.05 -3.03 -1.05
C PRO A 12 61.64 -3.59 -2.42
N LEU A 13 60.54 -4.35 -2.46
CA LEU A 13 59.97 -4.85 -3.72
C LEU A 13 59.46 -3.68 -4.56
N PRO A 14 59.64 -3.70 -5.90
CA PRO A 14 59.02 -2.72 -6.78
C PRO A 14 57.50 -2.72 -6.61
N LEU A 15 56.91 -1.54 -6.44
CA LEU A 15 55.46 -1.38 -6.35
C LEU A 15 54.83 -1.53 -7.74
N ALA A 16 54.23 -2.69 -8.00
CA ALA A 16 53.39 -2.94 -9.17
C ALA A 16 51.92 -3.04 -8.74
N ILE A 17 51.17 -1.95 -8.94
CA ILE A 17 49.76 -1.86 -8.52
C ILE A 17 48.89 -1.83 -9.79
N PRO A 18 48.22 -2.94 -10.16
CA PRO A 18 47.28 -2.93 -11.27
C PRO A 18 46.04 -2.08 -10.95
N PRO A 19 45.36 -1.52 -11.98
CA PRO A 19 44.13 -0.76 -11.78
C PRO A 19 42.97 -1.67 -11.33
N GLY A 20 41.97 -1.07 -10.67
CA GLY A 20 40.72 -1.76 -10.32
C GLY A 20 40.76 -2.65 -9.08
N LEU A 21 41.84 -2.62 -8.29
CA LEU A 21 41.93 -3.39 -7.05
C LEU A 21 41.04 -2.81 -5.94
N ALA A 22 40.30 -3.68 -5.25
CA ALA A 22 39.53 -3.33 -4.06
C ALA A 22 40.41 -3.08 -2.81
N ILE A 23 41.66 -3.56 -2.84
CA ILE A 23 42.66 -3.42 -1.78
C ILE A 23 44.00 -3.10 -2.43
N LEU A 24 44.64 -2.01 -2.00
CA LEU A 24 45.99 -1.66 -2.47
C LEU A 24 47.04 -2.50 -1.73
N PRO A 25 47.94 -3.21 -2.44
CA PRO A 25 49.04 -3.97 -1.84
C PRO A 25 50.17 -3.03 -1.42
N ARG A 26 49.89 -2.14 -0.46
CA ARG A 26 50.79 -1.07 -0.02
C ARG A 26 51.58 -1.38 1.25
N GLN A 27 51.26 -2.48 1.96
CA GLN A 27 52.10 -2.98 3.04
C GLN A 27 53.34 -3.64 2.44
N SER A 28 54.33 -2.82 2.09
CA SER A 28 55.56 -3.23 1.41
C SER A 28 56.57 -3.91 2.34
N VAL A 29 56.36 -3.82 3.65
CA VAL A 29 57.24 -4.36 4.69
C VAL A 29 56.42 -5.03 5.80
N THR A 30 56.87 -6.21 6.23
CA THR A 30 56.34 -6.94 7.39
C THR A 30 57.50 -7.29 8.32
N TYR A 31 57.20 -7.64 9.57
CA TYR A 31 58.24 -7.98 10.54
C TYR A 31 59.24 -9.04 10.03
N PRO A 32 58.81 -10.18 9.44
CA PRO A 32 59.76 -11.18 8.93
C PRO A 32 60.64 -10.65 7.79
N ILE A 33 60.08 -9.83 6.90
CA ILE A 33 60.79 -9.25 5.76
C ILE A 33 61.80 -8.21 6.23
N ALA A 34 61.40 -7.28 7.12
CA ALA A 34 62.28 -6.28 7.69
C ALA A 34 63.42 -6.90 8.50
N ARG A 35 63.10 -7.90 9.33
CA ARG A 35 64.12 -8.60 10.13
C ARG A 35 65.11 -9.34 9.25
N ARG A 36 64.64 -10.03 8.20
CA ARG A 36 65.50 -10.70 7.23
C ARG A 36 66.39 -9.70 6.48
N PHE A 37 65.84 -8.55 6.06
CA PHE A 37 66.59 -7.48 5.43
C PHE A 37 67.71 -6.95 6.33
N LEU A 38 67.39 -6.58 7.58
CA LEU A 38 68.36 -6.05 8.54
C LEU A 38 69.47 -7.05 8.84
N LEU A 39 69.14 -8.34 8.99
CA LEU A 39 70.11 -9.41 9.21
C LEU A 39 70.94 -9.75 7.97
N ALA A 40 70.40 -9.57 6.75
CA ALA A 40 71.16 -9.74 5.53
C ALA A 40 72.14 -8.58 5.31
N GLU A 41 71.70 -7.34 5.59
CA GLU A 41 72.49 -6.13 5.45
C GLU A 41 73.59 -5.99 6.51
N VAL A 42 73.43 -6.58 7.71
CA VAL A 42 74.43 -6.44 8.77
C VAL A 42 75.80 -6.97 8.35
N GLY A 43 75.84 -8.04 7.54
CA GLY A 43 77.07 -8.64 7.03
C GLY A 43 77.81 -7.74 6.02
N SER A 44 77.14 -6.73 5.45
CA SER A 44 77.76 -5.75 4.55
C SER A 44 78.39 -4.56 5.31
N LYS A 45 78.15 -4.43 6.62
CA LYS A 45 78.68 -3.34 7.44
C LYS A 45 79.98 -3.76 8.10
N GLU A 46 81.08 -3.15 7.67
CA GLU A 46 82.43 -3.43 8.18
C GLU A 46 82.51 -3.29 9.71
N ALA A 47 81.86 -2.27 10.27
CA ALA A 47 81.80 -2.05 11.73
C ALA A 47 81.13 -3.19 12.52
N LEU A 48 80.36 -4.06 11.87
CA LEU A 48 79.63 -5.18 12.47
C LEU A 48 80.11 -6.54 11.95
N ALA A 49 81.21 -6.58 11.18
CA ALA A 49 81.72 -7.80 10.53
C ALA A 49 82.11 -8.92 11.52
N GLU A 50 82.47 -8.56 12.75
CA GLU A 50 82.82 -9.51 13.82
C GLU A 50 81.64 -9.92 14.71
N TRP A 51 80.47 -9.26 14.60
CA TRP A 51 79.31 -9.59 15.42
C TRP A 51 78.80 -10.99 15.10
N ARG A 52 78.59 -11.80 16.13
CA ARG A 52 78.12 -13.20 16.03
C ARG A 52 76.96 -13.39 17.01
N ALA A 53 75.74 -13.12 16.58
CA ALA A 53 74.57 -13.40 17.39
C ALA A 53 74.26 -14.91 17.36
N ARG A 54 74.54 -15.61 18.46
CA ARG A 54 74.38 -17.07 18.57
C ARG A 54 73.25 -17.49 19.52
N GLU A 55 72.76 -16.58 20.36
CA GLU A 55 71.77 -16.85 21.42
C GLU A 55 70.59 -15.86 21.36
N GLY A 56 69.44 -16.21 21.94
CA GLY A 56 68.18 -15.47 21.80
C GLY A 56 68.10 -14.16 22.59
N ASP A 57 69.08 -13.91 23.46
CA ASP A 57 69.23 -12.78 24.37
C ASP A 57 70.25 -11.73 23.90
N ASP A 58 70.74 -11.83 22.66
CA ASP A 58 71.63 -10.83 22.05
C ASP A 58 70.92 -9.47 21.84
N LEU A 59 71.48 -8.41 22.39
CA LEU A 59 70.93 -7.04 22.31
C LEU A 59 70.81 -6.53 20.86
N GLY A 60 71.73 -6.89 19.97
CA GLY A 60 71.67 -6.53 18.55
C GLY A 60 70.50 -7.21 17.84
N LEU A 61 70.22 -8.48 18.15
CA LEU A 61 69.03 -9.18 17.66
C LEU A 61 67.75 -8.58 18.21
N MET A 62 67.72 -8.18 19.49
CA MET A 62 66.57 -7.49 20.08
C MET A 62 66.34 -6.13 19.42
N LEU A 63 67.39 -5.34 19.17
CA LEU A 63 67.29 -4.05 18.49
C LEU A 63 66.81 -4.20 17.04
N PHE A 64 67.30 -5.20 16.31
CA PHE A 64 66.78 -5.50 14.97
C PHE A 64 65.34 -6.00 14.99
N GLY A 65 64.94 -6.77 16.01
CA GLY A 65 63.55 -7.13 16.25
C GLY A 65 62.68 -5.90 16.50
N MET A 66 63.11 -5.00 17.38
CA MET A 66 62.40 -3.74 17.65
C MET A 66 62.25 -2.89 16.38
N TRP A 67 63.32 -2.72 15.59
CA TRP A 67 63.25 -1.97 14.33
C TRP A 67 62.38 -2.66 13.28
N ALA A 68 62.46 -3.99 13.15
CA ALA A 68 61.57 -4.73 12.26
C ALA A 68 60.10 -4.57 12.65
N TYR A 69 59.79 -4.53 13.95
CA TYR A 69 58.45 -4.27 14.45
C TYR A 69 57.98 -2.85 14.14
N LEU A 70 58.83 -1.85 14.35
CA LEU A 70 58.52 -0.45 13.98
C LEU A 70 58.26 -0.32 12.48
N LEU A 71 59.07 -0.95 11.64
CA LEU A 71 58.90 -0.95 10.18
C LEU A 71 57.59 -1.64 9.77
N ASP A 72 57.22 -2.77 10.40
CA ASP A 72 55.94 -3.44 10.15
C ASP A 72 54.74 -2.54 10.49
N ASN A 73 54.77 -1.87 11.65
CA ASN A 73 53.72 -0.92 12.03
C ASN A 73 53.61 0.23 11.03
N LEU A 74 54.73 0.81 10.59
CA LEU A 74 54.73 1.86 9.58
C LEU A 74 54.20 1.34 8.23
N GLY A 75 54.56 0.12 7.83
CA GLY A 75 54.04 -0.53 6.63
C GLY A 75 52.53 -0.76 6.69
N PHE A 76 52.01 -1.14 7.86
CA PHE A 76 50.56 -1.24 8.10
C PHE A 76 49.87 0.13 7.96
N TYR A 77 50.38 1.17 8.64
CA TYR A 77 49.77 2.51 8.56
C TYR A 77 49.85 3.12 7.15
N ASP A 78 50.95 2.91 6.41
CA ASP A 78 51.06 3.32 5.01
C ASP A 78 50.00 2.64 4.14
N ALA A 79 49.75 1.35 4.37
CA ALA A 79 48.70 0.62 3.67
C ALA A 79 47.30 1.15 3.99
N GLU A 80 46.97 1.40 5.25
CA GLU A 80 45.68 1.95 5.65
C GLU A 80 45.47 3.38 5.11
N LEU A 81 46.47 4.27 5.24
CA LEU A 81 46.39 5.63 4.69
C LEU A 81 46.23 5.63 3.17
N SER A 82 46.97 4.76 2.47
CA SER A 82 46.88 4.64 1.01
C SER A 82 45.48 4.18 0.58
N ARG A 83 44.85 3.24 1.29
CA ARG A 83 43.46 2.82 1.00
C ARG A 83 42.46 3.95 1.15
N GLU A 84 42.62 4.81 2.14
CA GLU A 84 41.76 5.97 2.37
C GLU A 84 41.96 7.10 1.36
N SER A 85 42.97 7.02 0.48
CA SER A 85 43.31 8.07 -0.49
C SER A 85 42.56 7.96 -1.82
N TYR A 86 41.92 6.81 -2.11
CA TYR A 86 41.17 6.58 -3.36
C TYR A 86 39.71 6.25 -3.09
N ILE A 87 38.81 6.82 -3.90
CA ILE A 87 37.36 6.62 -3.74
C ILE A 87 36.97 5.14 -3.74
N GLY A 88 37.54 4.32 -4.63
CA GLY A 88 37.19 2.89 -4.74
C GLY A 88 37.66 2.02 -3.56
N THR A 89 38.66 2.47 -2.79
CA THR A 89 39.28 1.68 -1.71
C THR A 89 39.04 2.25 -0.33
N ALA A 90 38.62 3.50 -0.22
CA ALA A 90 38.38 4.15 1.06
C ALA A 90 37.22 3.46 1.79
N ARG A 91 37.39 3.25 3.09
CA ARG A 91 36.40 2.59 3.95
C ARG A 91 35.78 3.55 4.94
N ARG A 92 36.55 4.55 5.40
CA ARG A 92 36.02 5.56 6.32
C ARG A 92 35.14 6.53 5.56
N ARG A 93 33.95 6.77 6.10
CA ARG A 93 32.98 7.70 5.53
C ARG A 93 33.54 9.10 5.34
N LEU A 94 34.29 9.58 6.33
CA LEU A 94 34.98 10.87 6.27
C LEU A 94 35.88 11.01 5.03
N SER A 95 36.64 9.98 4.69
CA SER A 95 37.54 10.00 3.52
C SER A 95 36.72 10.01 2.22
N LEU A 96 35.70 9.16 2.13
CA LEU A 96 34.79 9.11 0.98
C LEU A 96 34.12 10.46 0.72
N ASP A 97 33.54 11.08 1.75
CA ASP A 97 32.88 12.39 1.64
C ASP A 97 33.87 13.49 1.22
N ARG A 98 35.11 13.46 1.72
CA ARG A 98 36.16 14.41 1.33
C ARG A 98 36.59 14.25 -0.12
N ILE A 99 36.81 13.01 -0.57
CA ILE A 99 37.19 12.73 -1.95
C ILE A 99 36.03 13.06 -2.88
N ALA A 100 34.81 12.60 -2.60
CA ALA A 100 33.60 12.93 -3.35
C ALA A 100 33.41 14.44 -3.52
N ARG A 101 33.66 15.22 -2.46
CA ARG A 101 33.58 16.68 -2.51
C ARG A 101 34.60 17.31 -3.46
N LEU A 102 35.82 16.77 -3.56
CA LEU A 102 36.81 17.24 -4.54
C LEU A 102 36.32 17.02 -5.98
N LEU A 103 35.52 15.98 -6.19
CA LEU A 103 34.88 15.68 -7.48
C LEU A 103 33.65 16.55 -7.76
N GLY A 104 33.23 17.39 -6.81
CA GLY A 104 31.97 18.13 -6.89
C GLY A 104 30.72 17.29 -6.61
N TYR A 105 30.87 15.99 -6.35
CA TYR A 105 29.76 15.10 -5.99
C TYR A 105 29.27 15.38 -4.57
N ARG A 106 27.95 15.43 -4.41
CA ARG A 106 27.29 15.55 -3.11
C ARG A 106 26.49 14.30 -2.86
N PRO A 107 26.86 13.51 -1.83
CA PRO A 107 26.04 12.39 -1.43
C PRO A 107 24.63 12.85 -1.09
N ARG A 108 23.63 12.08 -1.53
CA ARG A 108 22.22 12.31 -1.20
C ARG A 108 22.05 12.40 0.33
N PRO A 109 21.40 13.46 0.85
CA PRO A 109 21.14 13.62 2.28
C PRO A 109 20.00 12.69 2.73
N ALA A 110 19.71 12.68 4.04
CA ALA A 110 18.51 12.02 4.54
C ALA A 110 17.26 12.82 4.14
N THR A 111 16.28 12.17 3.51
CA THR A 111 15.03 12.81 3.06
C THR A 111 13.84 12.45 3.94
N ALA A 112 12.84 13.33 4.02
CA ALA A 112 11.63 13.14 4.80
C ALA A 112 10.73 12.06 4.19
N ALA A 113 10.19 11.18 5.04
CA ALA A 113 9.07 10.31 4.65
C ALA A 113 7.75 11.10 4.66
N LEU A 114 6.81 10.66 3.83
CA LEU A 114 5.43 11.16 3.78
C LEU A 114 4.49 10.20 4.49
N ALA A 115 3.50 10.72 5.21
CA ALA A 115 2.46 9.93 5.83
C ALA A 115 1.09 10.55 5.59
N THR A 116 0.08 9.71 5.36
CA THR A 116 -1.31 10.13 5.25
C THR A 116 -2.07 9.59 6.45
N ILE A 117 -2.76 10.46 7.19
CA ILE A 117 -3.60 10.06 8.33
C ILE A 117 -5.05 10.46 8.08
N PHE A 118 -5.98 9.71 8.63
CA PHE A 118 -7.40 10.05 8.65
C PHE A 118 -7.81 10.46 10.06
N ALA A 119 -8.56 11.53 10.19
CA ALA A 119 -8.89 12.15 11.46
C ALA A 119 -10.39 12.36 11.65
N ALA A 120 -10.82 12.48 12.91
CA ALA A 120 -12.15 12.93 13.24
C ALA A 120 -12.09 14.36 13.80
N ALA A 121 -12.94 15.25 13.29
CA ALA A 121 -13.15 16.58 13.81
C ALA A 121 -14.15 16.56 15.00
N ASP A 122 -13.96 17.45 15.96
CA ASP A 122 -14.93 17.76 17.01
C ASP A 122 -15.89 18.88 16.57
N GLY A 123 -17.07 18.93 17.17
CA GLY A 123 -18.05 20.00 16.96
C GLY A 123 -18.97 19.76 15.76
N VAL A 124 -19.49 20.86 15.18
CA VAL A 124 -20.43 20.86 14.04
C VAL A 124 -19.95 21.71 12.86
N GLU A 125 -18.91 22.53 13.06
CA GLU A 125 -18.33 23.38 12.02
C GLU A 125 -16.96 22.83 11.59
N PRO A 126 -16.52 23.09 10.34
CA PRO A 126 -15.17 22.77 9.90
C PRO A 126 -14.08 23.36 10.81
N VAL A 127 -13.08 22.56 11.14
CA VAL A 127 -11.95 22.92 12.02
C VAL A 127 -10.68 23.08 11.18
N LEU A 128 -9.99 24.21 11.33
CA LEU A 128 -8.67 24.42 10.76
C LEU A 128 -7.58 23.78 11.62
N ILE A 129 -6.78 22.90 11.01
CA ILE A 129 -5.56 22.34 11.56
C ILE A 129 -4.37 23.05 10.89
N PRO A 130 -3.61 23.88 11.62
CA PRO A 130 -2.51 24.64 11.02
C PRO A 130 -1.33 23.76 10.58
N ALA A 131 -0.64 24.17 9.52
CA ALA A 131 0.65 23.65 9.10
C ALA A 131 1.64 23.64 10.27
N GLY A 132 2.48 22.60 10.33
CA GLY A 132 3.39 22.37 11.45
C GLY A 132 2.74 21.72 12.67
N THR A 133 1.44 21.40 12.64
CA THR A 133 0.82 20.56 13.68
C THR A 133 1.50 19.20 13.71
N ALA A 134 2.09 18.85 14.85
CA ALA A 134 2.90 17.65 14.98
C ALA A 134 2.08 16.42 15.43
N PHE A 135 2.40 15.27 14.85
CA PHE A 135 1.90 13.94 15.17
C PHE A 135 3.07 13.01 15.47
N ARG A 136 2.83 11.99 16.31
CA ARG A 136 3.88 11.05 16.70
C ARG A 136 3.47 9.63 16.34
N SER A 137 4.40 8.87 15.77
CA SER A 137 4.24 7.43 15.63
C SER A 137 4.42 6.73 16.98
N ASP A 138 3.96 5.49 17.05
CA ASP A 138 4.47 4.54 18.03
C ASP A 138 5.89 4.09 17.64
N ALA A 139 6.60 3.40 18.54
CA ALA A 139 7.87 2.76 18.21
C ALA A 139 7.62 1.52 17.35
N PHE A 140 8.51 1.23 16.41
CA PHE A 140 8.39 0.12 15.44
C PHE A 140 9.79 -0.34 15.04
N ASP A 141 9.99 -1.62 14.68
CA ASP A 141 11.25 -2.14 14.10
C ASP A 141 12.55 -1.62 14.77
N ASP A 142 12.60 -1.61 16.11
CA ASP A 142 13.68 -1.06 16.94
C ASP A 142 13.96 0.46 16.79
N GLU A 143 13.15 1.15 16.00
CA GLU A 143 13.14 2.60 15.83
C GLU A 143 12.33 3.29 16.93
N ALA A 144 12.89 4.38 17.43
CA ALA A 144 12.18 5.25 18.37
C ALA A 144 11.00 5.94 17.69
N ALA A 145 10.00 6.33 18.48
CA ALA A 145 8.85 7.09 18.01
C ALA A 145 9.27 8.33 17.19
N GLN A 146 8.74 8.42 15.98
CA GLN A 146 9.08 9.47 15.01
C GLN A 146 8.03 10.59 15.03
N VAL A 147 8.45 11.80 14.68
CA VAL A 147 7.57 12.98 14.62
C VAL A 147 7.33 13.36 13.16
N PHE A 148 6.07 13.61 12.86
CA PHE A 148 5.58 14.08 11.57
C PHE A 148 4.86 15.40 11.77
N GLU A 149 4.96 16.32 10.82
CA GLU A 149 4.27 17.61 10.86
C GLU A 149 3.40 17.78 9.62
N LEU A 150 2.22 18.37 9.82
CA LEU A 150 1.31 18.73 8.74
C LEU A 150 1.98 19.71 7.77
N ILE A 151 1.87 19.44 6.47
CA ILE A 151 2.55 20.21 5.40
C ILE A 151 1.91 21.58 5.24
N ASP A 152 0.60 21.61 5.00
CA ASP A 152 -0.18 22.81 4.75
C ASP A 152 -1.36 22.93 5.73
N ASP A 153 -1.89 24.14 5.88
CA ASP A 153 -3.12 24.38 6.64
C ASP A 153 -4.26 23.53 6.04
N MET A 154 -4.86 22.64 6.84
CA MET A 154 -5.91 21.73 6.38
C MET A 154 -7.19 21.90 7.20
N ARG A 155 -8.34 21.83 6.54
CA ARG A 155 -9.65 21.84 7.21
C ARG A 155 -10.18 20.41 7.34
N ILE A 156 -10.63 20.04 8.53
CA ILE A 156 -11.34 18.78 8.78
C ILE A 156 -12.77 19.07 9.21
N GLU A 157 -13.73 18.26 8.75
CA GLU A 157 -15.16 18.53 8.94
C GLU A 157 -15.86 17.43 9.74
N PRO A 158 -16.72 17.78 10.70
CA PRO A 158 -17.51 16.79 11.43
C PRO A 158 -18.44 15.95 10.53
N THR A 159 -18.88 16.50 9.40
CA THR A 159 -19.73 15.86 8.39
C THR A 159 -19.01 14.72 7.64
N ARG A 160 -17.68 14.79 7.57
CA ARG A 160 -16.79 13.82 6.91
C ARG A 160 -16.17 12.80 7.88
N ASN A 161 -16.64 12.80 9.13
CA ASN A 161 -16.09 11.96 10.19
C ASN A 161 -16.35 10.48 9.98
N ALA A 162 -17.50 10.10 9.44
CA ALA A 162 -17.88 8.72 9.14
C ALA A 162 -19.16 8.69 8.31
N TRP A 163 -19.17 7.93 7.22
CA TRP A 163 -20.37 7.55 6.48
C TRP A 163 -20.53 6.03 6.50
N ARG A 164 -21.66 5.55 7.01
CA ARG A 164 -21.97 4.12 7.08
C ARG A 164 -22.34 3.61 5.70
N VAL A 165 -21.60 2.63 5.18
CA VAL A 165 -21.97 1.93 3.95
C VAL A 165 -23.23 1.10 4.20
N GLN A 166 -24.18 1.17 3.28
CA GLN A 166 -25.40 0.37 3.35
C GLN A 166 -25.05 -1.13 3.23
N PRO A 167 -25.50 -1.99 4.16
CA PRO A 167 -25.22 -3.43 4.07
C PRO A 167 -25.76 -4.04 2.77
N TYR A 168 -24.92 -4.81 2.07
CA TYR A 168 -25.32 -5.47 0.83
C TYR A 168 -26.30 -6.61 1.09
N ARG A 169 -27.42 -6.59 0.35
CA ARG A 169 -28.47 -7.61 0.40
C ARG A 169 -28.60 -8.24 -0.98
N PRO A 170 -28.31 -9.55 -1.12
CA PRO A 170 -28.52 -10.23 -2.39
C PRO A 170 -29.98 -10.14 -2.80
N SER A 171 -30.25 -9.81 -4.06
CA SER A 171 -31.61 -9.81 -4.59
C SER A 171 -32.05 -11.21 -5.04
N VAL A 172 -31.11 -12.11 -5.31
CA VAL A 172 -31.41 -13.49 -5.73
C VAL A 172 -32.17 -14.26 -4.65
N PHE A 173 -33.28 -14.91 -5.01
CA PHE A 173 -34.08 -15.68 -4.07
C PHE A 173 -33.29 -16.86 -3.48
N SER A 174 -33.28 -16.98 -2.16
CA SER A 174 -32.47 -17.97 -1.43
C SER A 174 -33.10 -19.36 -1.31
N GLY A 175 -34.34 -19.53 -1.76
CA GLY A 175 -35.15 -20.74 -1.52
C GLY A 175 -36.04 -20.66 -0.28
N GLU A 176 -35.80 -19.68 0.60
CA GLU A 176 -36.60 -19.45 1.81
C GLU A 176 -37.32 -18.10 1.73
N ILE A 177 -38.56 -18.06 2.25
CA ILE A 177 -39.28 -16.80 2.42
C ILE A 177 -38.92 -16.22 3.79
N ILE A 178 -38.16 -15.13 3.77
CA ILE A 178 -37.71 -14.42 4.96
C ILE A 178 -38.33 -13.01 4.96
N LEU A 179 -38.84 -12.59 6.12
CA LEU A 179 -39.43 -11.28 6.37
C LEU A 179 -38.65 -10.55 7.48
N ARG A 180 -38.68 -9.22 7.48
CA ARG A 180 -38.14 -8.47 8.63
C ARG A 180 -39.01 -8.74 9.85
N SER A 181 -38.43 -8.77 11.05
CA SER A 181 -39.21 -9.03 12.26
C SER A 181 -40.22 -7.92 12.59
N THR A 182 -40.08 -6.73 12.00
CA THR A 182 -41.05 -5.62 12.11
C THR A 182 -42.26 -5.81 11.20
N ASP A 183 -42.16 -6.68 10.19
CA ASP A 183 -43.23 -6.89 9.23
C ASP A 183 -44.34 -7.76 9.81
N ARG A 184 -45.54 -7.62 9.24
CA ARG A 184 -46.64 -8.52 9.52
C ARG A 184 -46.28 -9.93 9.04
N ALA A 185 -46.46 -10.91 9.93
CA ALA A 185 -46.29 -12.33 9.67
C ALA A 185 -47.62 -13.07 9.91
N PRO A 186 -47.85 -14.20 9.22
CA PRO A 186 -49.01 -15.06 9.47
C PRO A 186 -48.82 -15.89 10.75
N GLY A 187 -49.91 -16.33 11.36
CA GLY A 187 -49.92 -17.27 12.47
C GLY A 187 -49.86 -18.74 12.03
N PRO A 188 -49.83 -19.68 12.98
CA PRO A 188 -49.97 -21.10 12.68
C PRO A 188 -51.36 -21.38 12.09
N GLU A 189 -51.44 -22.33 11.15
CA GLU A 189 -52.65 -22.72 10.41
C GLU A 189 -53.24 -21.67 9.43
N ASP A 190 -52.68 -20.47 9.37
CA ASP A 190 -53.13 -19.42 8.45
C ASP A 190 -52.91 -19.81 6.98
N VAL A 191 -53.81 -19.35 6.10
CA VAL A 191 -53.69 -19.56 4.65
C VAL A 191 -53.01 -18.35 4.02
N THR A 192 -51.83 -18.58 3.46
CA THR A 192 -51.01 -17.54 2.82
C THR A 192 -50.93 -17.77 1.32
N VAL A 193 -51.03 -16.68 0.55
CA VAL A 193 -50.80 -16.64 -0.90
C VAL A 193 -49.42 -16.06 -1.17
N ILE A 194 -48.67 -16.77 -2.01
CA ILE A 194 -47.40 -16.32 -2.57
C ILE A 194 -47.67 -15.98 -4.03
N ASP A 195 -47.45 -14.73 -4.39
CA ASP A 195 -47.53 -14.22 -5.75
C ASP A 195 -46.11 -14.03 -6.28
N ASP A 196 -45.75 -14.87 -7.25
CA ASP A 196 -44.47 -14.87 -7.95
C ASP A 196 -44.72 -14.36 -9.37
N ASN A 197 -44.68 -13.04 -9.52
CA ASN A 197 -44.94 -12.32 -10.77
C ASN A 197 -46.22 -12.78 -11.51
N GLY A 198 -47.33 -12.95 -10.78
CA GLY A 198 -48.62 -13.40 -11.29
C GLY A 198 -48.87 -14.90 -11.17
N THR A 199 -47.85 -15.71 -10.88
CA THR A 199 -48.02 -17.14 -10.56
C THR A 199 -48.39 -17.31 -9.10
N LEU A 200 -49.69 -17.49 -8.84
CA LEU A 200 -50.22 -17.62 -7.49
C LEU A 200 -50.04 -19.03 -6.93
N ARG A 201 -49.52 -19.11 -5.71
CA ARG A 201 -49.40 -20.35 -4.93
C ARG A 201 -50.04 -20.13 -3.57
N ALA A 202 -50.59 -21.18 -2.98
CA ALA A 202 -51.14 -21.13 -1.63
C ALA A 202 -50.49 -22.20 -0.76
N ALA A 203 -50.27 -21.86 0.50
CA ALA A 203 -49.90 -22.83 1.52
C ALA A 203 -50.46 -22.42 2.87
N ARG A 204 -50.51 -23.42 3.74
CA ARG A 204 -50.82 -23.22 5.14
C ARG A 204 -49.52 -22.98 5.89
N THR A 205 -49.49 -21.96 6.73
CA THR A 205 -48.26 -21.56 7.44
C THR A 205 -48.18 -22.25 8.79
N ASP A 206 -46.97 -22.59 9.19
CA ASP A 206 -46.63 -22.99 10.55
C ASP A 206 -46.11 -21.76 11.31
N GLU A 207 -45.84 -21.90 12.60
CA GLU A 207 -45.28 -20.81 13.41
C GLU A 207 -43.97 -20.28 12.78
N PRO A 208 -43.92 -18.98 12.39
CA PRO A 208 -42.74 -18.40 11.79
C PRO A 208 -41.56 -18.46 12.78
N GLU A 209 -40.40 -18.89 12.30
CA GLU A 209 -39.21 -18.99 13.13
C GLU A 209 -38.48 -17.64 13.16
N GLN A 210 -38.35 -17.06 14.35
CA GLN A 210 -37.53 -15.86 14.53
C GLN A 210 -36.05 -16.24 14.66
N PHE A 211 -35.18 -15.50 13.97
CA PHE A 211 -33.74 -15.66 14.11
C PHE A 211 -33.02 -14.32 14.00
N ASP A 212 -31.86 -14.23 14.66
CA ASP A 212 -30.92 -13.12 14.51
C ASP A 212 -29.96 -13.47 13.37
N ALA A 213 -29.86 -12.62 12.35
CA ALA A 213 -28.89 -12.84 11.29
C ALA A 213 -27.53 -12.21 11.66
N ASN A 214 -26.50 -12.58 10.88
CA ASN A 214 -25.14 -12.09 11.11
C ASN A 214 -24.98 -10.57 10.89
N ASP A 215 -25.98 -9.91 10.29
CA ASP A 215 -26.05 -8.45 10.17
C ASP A 215 -26.61 -7.75 11.42
N GLY A 216 -26.90 -8.51 12.49
CA GLY A 216 -27.44 -8.00 13.75
C GLY A 216 -28.93 -7.65 13.70
N ALA A 217 -29.58 -7.80 12.54
CA ALA A 217 -31.02 -7.58 12.41
C ALA A 217 -31.83 -8.85 12.69
N LYS A 218 -33.07 -8.65 13.14
CA LYS A 218 -34.00 -9.73 13.47
C LYS A 218 -34.90 -10.04 12.29
N TYR A 219 -34.99 -11.32 11.94
CA TYR A 219 -35.81 -11.81 10.84
C TYR A 219 -36.79 -12.87 11.30
N ARG A 220 -37.75 -13.16 10.43
CA ARG A 220 -38.68 -14.28 10.57
C ARG A 220 -38.63 -15.11 9.30
N ARG A 221 -38.35 -16.40 9.45
CA ARG A 221 -38.46 -17.40 8.38
C ARG A 221 -39.86 -17.96 8.36
N LEU A 222 -40.53 -17.84 7.22
CA LEU A 222 -41.87 -18.41 7.04
C LEU A 222 -41.76 -19.92 6.86
N LYS A 223 -42.49 -20.66 7.69
CA LYS A 223 -42.60 -22.13 7.60
C LYS A 223 -43.97 -22.51 7.07
N PHE A 224 -44.04 -23.65 6.38
CA PHE A 224 -45.27 -24.16 5.80
C PHE A 224 -45.57 -25.55 6.36
N ILE A 225 -46.86 -25.82 6.57
CA ILE A 225 -47.34 -27.14 6.98
C ILE A 225 -47.39 -28.04 5.74
N GLY A 226 -46.65 -29.15 5.80
CA GLY A 226 -46.49 -30.06 4.66
C GLY A 226 -45.43 -29.58 3.67
N THR A 227 -45.62 -29.89 2.38
CA THR A 227 -44.66 -29.51 1.33
C THR A 227 -44.76 -28.02 1.04
N ALA A 228 -43.64 -27.30 1.20
CA ALA A 228 -43.55 -25.90 0.82
C ALA A 228 -43.86 -25.70 -0.68
N PRO A 229 -44.53 -24.60 -1.07
CA PRO A 229 -44.76 -24.30 -2.48
C PRO A 229 -43.46 -24.19 -3.26
N SER A 230 -43.39 -24.79 -4.45
CA SER A 230 -42.23 -24.68 -5.33
C SER A 230 -42.15 -23.28 -5.94
N ILE A 231 -41.29 -22.42 -5.39
CA ILE A 231 -41.06 -21.06 -5.87
C ILE A 231 -39.97 -21.08 -6.93
N THR A 232 -40.18 -20.34 -8.01
CA THR A 232 -39.26 -20.27 -9.17
C THR A 232 -38.69 -18.87 -9.38
N ALA A 233 -39.01 -17.93 -8.48
CA ALA A 233 -38.53 -16.57 -8.54
C ALA A 233 -37.00 -16.54 -8.60
N THR A 234 -36.47 -15.76 -9.53
CA THR A 234 -35.03 -15.48 -9.61
C THR A 234 -34.66 -14.37 -8.64
N ASP A 235 -35.54 -13.38 -8.45
CA ASP A 235 -35.35 -12.24 -7.54
C ASP A 235 -36.39 -12.24 -6.41
N VAL A 236 -35.94 -11.95 -5.19
CA VAL A 236 -36.79 -11.88 -4.00
C VAL A 236 -37.78 -10.71 -4.08
N GLY A 237 -37.45 -9.65 -4.82
CA GLY A 237 -38.27 -8.47 -5.04
C GLY A 237 -39.57 -8.74 -5.83
N ASP A 238 -39.56 -9.79 -6.65
CA ASP A 238 -40.71 -10.25 -7.46
C ASP A 238 -41.79 -10.94 -6.62
N LEU A 239 -41.45 -11.33 -5.38
CA LEU A 239 -42.37 -12.00 -4.49
C LEU A 239 -43.26 -11.00 -3.74
N ARG A 240 -44.55 -11.33 -3.68
CA ARG A 240 -45.53 -10.66 -2.84
C ARG A 240 -46.30 -11.69 -2.03
N LEU A 241 -46.49 -11.41 -0.74
CA LEU A 241 -47.15 -12.32 0.18
C LEU A 241 -48.45 -11.72 0.70
N PHE A 242 -49.48 -12.55 0.82
CA PHE A 242 -50.79 -12.14 1.32
C PHE A 242 -51.33 -13.16 2.32
N LEU A 243 -51.85 -12.67 3.43
CA LEU A 243 -52.62 -13.47 4.38
C LEU A 243 -54.10 -13.44 4.01
N MET A 244 -54.74 -14.61 3.91
CA MET A 244 -56.18 -14.72 3.69
C MET A 244 -56.90 -14.65 5.04
N THR A 245 -57.71 -13.61 5.24
CA THR A 245 -58.28 -13.27 6.55
C THR A 245 -59.73 -13.67 6.74
N GLN A 246 -60.40 -14.17 5.69
CA GLN A 246 -61.79 -14.61 5.72
C GLN A 246 -61.94 -15.96 5.01
N THR A 247 -62.84 -16.82 5.48
CA THR A 247 -63.18 -18.10 4.86
C THR A 247 -64.69 -18.19 4.62
N ALA A 248 -65.08 -18.63 3.44
CA ALA A 248 -66.45 -18.98 3.06
C ALA A 248 -66.53 -20.48 2.77
N ASN A 249 -67.61 -21.16 3.16
CA ASN A 249 -67.80 -22.56 2.77
C ASN A 249 -68.46 -22.64 1.40
N ARG A 250 -68.21 -23.72 0.66
CA ARG A 250 -68.99 -24.04 -0.54
C ARG A 250 -70.39 -24.51 -0.13
N PHE A 251 -71.40 -24.14 -0.91
CA PHE A 251 -72.76 -24.63 -0.77
C PHE A 251 -73.07 -25.77 -1.77
N PRO A 252 -73.83 -26.81 -1.40
CA PRO A 252 -74.27 -27.14 -0.05
C PRO A 252 -73.09 -27.52 0.84
N LYS A 253 -73.18 -27.21 2.13
CA LYS A 253 -72.20 -27.68 3.12
C LYS A 253 -72.22 -29.21 3.10
N ALA A 254 -71.09 -29.84 2.79
CA ALA A 254 -71.01 -31.30 2.85
C ALA A 254 -71.22 -31.73 4.31
N GLU A 255 -72.39 -32.27 4.63
CA GLU A 255 -72.61 -32.93 5.92
C GLU A 255 -72.06 -34.37 5.84
N PRO A 256 -71.26 -34.83 6.81
CA PRO A 256 -70.69 -36.18 6.80
C PRO A 256 -71.75 -37.31 6.77
N ASP A 257 -72.97 -37.04 7.24
CA ASP A 257 -74.03 -38.05 7.46
C ASP A 257 -75.42 -37.66 6.91
N GLY A 258 -75.49 -36.73 5.94
CA GLY A 258 -76.77 -36.28 5.35
C GLY A 258 -77.36 -37.26 4.32
N PRO A 259 -78.70 -37.42 4.23
CA PRO A 259 -79.32 -38.37 3.31
C PRO A 259 -79.05 -38.00 1.82
N PRO A 260 -78.84 -38.99 0.94
CA PRO A 260 -78.57 -38.75 -0.48
C PRO A 260 -79.85 -38.29 -1.18
N GLY A 261 -79.89 -37.05 -1.70
CA GLY A 261 -81.03 -36.67 -2.56
C GLY A 261 -81.33 -35.21 -2.87
N SER A 262 -80.53 -34.20 -2.50
CA SER A 262 -80.73 -32.85 -3.05
C SER A 262 -80.04 -32.73 -4.41
N THR A 263 -80.77 -33.02 -5.49
CA THR A 263 -80.30 -32.73 -6.86
C THR A 263 -80.50 -31.24 -7.14
N PHE A 264 -79.41 -30.50 -7.31
CA PHE A 264 -79.46 -29.07 -7.63
C PHE A 264 -79.41 -28.90 -9.15
N LEU A 265 -80.49 -28.37 -9.72
CA LEU A 265 -80.47 -27.81 -11.07
C LEU A 265 -79.92 -26.38 -10.96
N ASP A 266 -79.04 -26.00 -11.88
CA ASP A 266 -78.58 -24.61 -12.15
C ASP A 266 -77.27 -24.09 -11.52
N ALA A 267 -76.35 -24.95 -11.09
CA ALA A 267 -74.94 -24.53 -11.04
C ALA A 267 -74.35 -24.70 -12.45
N SER A 268 -73.78 -23.64 -13.05
CA SER A 268 -72.89 -23.80 -14.19
C SER A 268 -71.86 -24.87 -13.82
N ALA A 269 -71.54 -25.78 -14.74
CA ALA A 269 -70.74 -26.96 -14.40
C ALA A 269 -69.41 -26.59 -13.71
N THR A 270 -68.90 -25.37 -13.90
CA THR A 270 -67.60 -24.87 -13.44
C THR A 270 -67.64 -23.85 -12.30
N GLY A 271 -68.81 -23.38 -11.86
CA GLY A 271 -68.95 -22.36 -10.81
C GLY A 271 -68.86 -22.93 -9.38
N VAL A 272 -68.28 -22.16 -8.45
CA VAL A 272 -68.20 -22.50 -7.01
C VAL A 272 -69.20 -21.64 -6.22
N PRO A 273 -70.40 -22.15 -5.91
CA PRO A 273 -71.37 -21.44 -5.07
C PRO A 273 -70.92 -21.44 -3.60
N LEU A 274 -70.99 -20.28 -2.95
CA LEU A 274 -70.64 -20.08 -1.54
C LEU A 274 -71.86 -20.19 -0.62
N ASP A 275 -71.64 -20.28 0.68
CA ASP A 275 -72.66 -20.45 1.72
C ASP A 275 -73.51 -19.18 2.00
N ALA A 276 -73.12 -18.03 1.47
CA ALA A 276 -73.81 -16.76 1.66
C ALA A 276 -73.56 -15.80 0.48
N LEU A 277 -74.09 -14.57 0.61
CA LEU A 277 -73.72 -13.46 -0.27
C LEU A 277 -72.45 -12.78 0.28
N TYR A 278 -71.43 -12.73 -0.57
CA TYR A 278 -70.15 -12.07 -0.30
C TYR A 278 -69.98 -10.88 -1.26
N PRO A 279 -70.70 -9.76 -1.06
CA PRO A 279 -70.68 -8.60 -1.96
C PRO A 279 -69.30 -7.92 -2.04
N GLN A 280 -68.40 -8.24 -1.12
CA GLN A 280 -67.04 -7.73 -1.10
C GLN A 280 -66.07 -8.36 -2.10
N ILE A 281 -66.44 -9.49 -2.72
CA ILE A 281 -65.58 -10.17 -3.69
C ILE A 281 -65.81 -9.54 -5.06
N HIS A 282 -64.73 -9.26 -5.78
CA HIS A 282 -64.78 -8.70 -7.12
C HIS A 282 -64.00 -9.57 -8.11
N LYS A 283 -64.31 -9.41 -9.39
CA LYS A 283 -63.49 -9.95 -10.48
C LYS A 283 -62.07 -9.41 -10.37
N GLY A 284 -61.07 -10.27 -10.48
CA GLY A 284 -59.66 -9.94 -10.29
C GLY A 284 -59.15 -10.15 -8.86
N ASP A 285 -60.01 -10.41 -7.88
CA ASP A 285 -59.58 -10.70 -6.52
C ASP A 285 -58.81 -12.02 -6.43
N ARG A 286 -57.83 -12.08 -5.53
CA ARG A 286 -57.09 -13.30 -5.21
C ARG A 286 -57.85 -14.07 -4.16
N VAL A 287 -58.09 -15.35 -4.45
CA VAL A 287 -58.77 -16.29 -3.55
C VAL A 287 -58.00 -17.60 -3.50
N VAL A 288 -58.17 -18.36 -2.43
CA VAL A 288 -57.63 -19.71 -2.30
C VAL A 288 -58.78 -20.67 -2.10
N TYR A 289 -58.98 -21.63 -2.98
CA TYR A 289 -59.93 -22.71 -2.72
C TYR A 289 -59.23 -23.90 -2.06
N GLU A 290 -59.95 -24.57 -1.18
CA GLU A 290 -59.53 -25.75 -0.45
C GLU A 290 -60.43 -26.93 -0.84
N THR A 291 -59.84 -28.04 -1.30
CA THR A 291 -60.60 -29.23 -1.69
C THR A 291 -60.85 -30.18 -0.51
N SER A 292 -61.71 -31.18 -0.69
CA SER A 292 -61.96 -32.23 0.32
C SER A 292 -60.73 -33.02 0.75
N GLY A 293 -59.69 -33.07 -0.10
CA GLY A 293 -58.38 -33.66 0.23
C GLY A 293 -57.41 -32.72 0.95
N GLY A 294 -57.84 -31.51 1.33
CA GLY A 294 -57.00 -30.51 2.00
C GLY A 294 -56.05 -29.76 1.06
N THR A 295 -56.18 -29.90 -0.26
CA THR A 295 -55.32 -29.19 -1.23
C THR A 295 -55.73 -27.73 -1.34
N LEU A 296 -54.78 -26.83 -1.09
CA LEU A 296 -54.95 -25.38 -1.28
C LEU A 296 -54.48 -24.97 -2.67
N VAL A 297 -55.31 -24.23 -3.40
CA VAL A 297 -54.95 -23.69 -4.72
C VAL A 297 -55.37 -22.22 -4.80
N ALA A 298 -54.40 -21.34 -5.07
CA ALA A 298 -54.65 -19.93 -5.30
C ALA A 298 -55.12 -19.68 -6.73
N LYS A 299 -56.15 -18.84 -6.89
CA LYS A 299 -56.70 -18.40 -8.18
C LYS A 299 -57.09 -16.94 -8.12
N THR A 300 -57.17 -16.34 -9.30
CA THR A 300 -57.82 -15.04 -9.51
C THR A 300 -59.27 -15.28 -9.89
N VAL A 301 -60.20 -14.51 -9.31
CA VAL A 301 -61.62 -14.57 -9.66
C VAL A 301 -61.80 -14.10 -11.11
N VAL A 302 -62.27 -15.00 -11.99
CA VAL A 302 -62.50 -14.74 -13.42
C VAL A 302 -63.82 -14.01 -13.63
N ASP A 303 -64.85 -14.44 -12.93
CA ASP A 303 -66.15 -13.78 -12.90
C ASP A 303 -66.88 -14.09 -11.59
N ILE A 304 -67.88 -13.26 -11.30
CA ILE A 304 -68.71 -13.39 -10.09
C ILE A 304 -70.16 -13.05 -10.42
N TYR A 305 -71.07 -13.93 -10.03
CA TYR A 305 -72.49 -13.72 -10.21
C TYR A 305 -73.30 -14.30 -9.05
N ARG A 306 -74.56 -13.88 -8.98
CA ARG A 306 -75.51 -14.33 -7.97
C ARG A 306 -76.33 -15.46 -8.54
N THR A 307 -76.30 -16.62 -7.88
CA THR A 307 -77.13 -17.77 -8.25
C THR A 307 -78.20 -17.97 -7.17
N PHE A 308 -79.39 -18.39 -7.58
CA PHE A 308 -80.48 -18.76 -6.68
C PHE A 308 -80.55 -20.29 -6.62
N LEU A 309 -80.12 -20.88 -5.50
CA LEU A 309 -80.10 -22.33 -5.34
C LEU A 309 -81.38 -22.81 -4.68
N GLN A 310 -82.01 -23.84 -5.25
CA GLN A 310 -83.25 -24.42 -4.74
C GLN A 310 -82.99 -25.44 -3.63
N ILE A 311 -83.75 -25.37 -2.53
CA ILE A 311 -83.65 -26.30 -1.41
C ILE A 311 -84.81 -27.30 -1.45
N GLY A 312 -84.49 -28.58 -1.70
CA GLY A 312 -85.43 -29.70 -1.68
C GLY A 312 -86.14 -30.00 -3.02
N ALA A 313 -86.69 -31.21 -3.16
CA ALA A 313 -87.27 -31.70 -4.41
C ALA A 313 -88.70 -31.20 -4.72
N VAL A 314 -89.38 -30.53 -3.78
CA VAL A 314 -90.84 -30.23 -3.90
C VAL A 314 -91.25 -28.83 -3.40
N SER A 315 -90.33 -27.99 -2.92
CA SER A 315 -90.62 -26.62 -2.48
C SER A 315 -89.85 -25.56 -3.28
N SER A 316 -90.51 -24.45 -3.62
CA SER A 316 -89.98 -23.33 -4.43
C SER A 316 -89.07 -22.35 -3.68
N SER A 317 -88.53 -22.76 -2.52
CA SER A 317 -87.64 -21.90 -1.72
C SER A 317 -86.25 -21.88 -2.32
N THR A 318 -85.83 -20.70 -2.79
CA THR A 318 -84.48 -20.46 -3.30
C THR A 318 -83.69 -19.59 -2.35
N VAL A 319 -82.40 -19.89 -2.20
CA VAL A 319 -81.47 -19.08 -1.41
C VAL A 319 -80.48 -18.41 -2.37
N PRO A 320 -80.34 -17.07 -2.33
CA PRO A 320 -79.33 -16.39 -3.12
C PRO A 320 -77.93 -16.60 -2.53
N VAL A 321 -77.00 -17.02 -3.37
CA VAL A 321 -75.59 -17.20 -3.01
C VAL A 321 -74.66 -16.50 -3.98
N THR A 322 -73.45 -16.19 -3.54
CA THR A 322 -72.35 -15.77 -4.43
C THR A 322 -71.74 -17.00 -5.10
N THR A 323 -71.65 -16.99 -6.43
CA THR A 323 -70.97 -18.04 -7.20
C THR A 323 -69.72 -17.46 -7.86
N LEU A 324 -68.58 -18.12 -7.64
CA LEU A 324 -67.28 -17.72 -8.20
C LEU A 324 -66.92 -18.57 -9.42
N GLU A 325 -66.46 -17.92 -10.49
CA GLU A 325 -65.73 -18.59 -11.56
C GLU A 325 -64.23 -18.42 -11.37
N LEU A 326 -63.51 -19.54 -11.28
CA LEU A 326 -62.07 -19.59 -10.99
C LEU A 326 -61.24 -20.18 -12.13
N GLY A 327 -61.85 -20.41 -13.30
CA GLY A 327 -61.20 -21.08 -14.43
C GLY A 327 -60.75 -22.51 -14.11
N ILE A 328 -61.58 -23.26 -13.38
CA ILE A 328 -61.32 -24.63 -12.96
C ILE A 328 -62.30 -25.61 -13.59
N SER A 329 -61.94 -26.89 -13.65
CA SER A 329 -62.82 -27.93 -14.19
C SER A 329 -64.05 -28.15 -13.31
N ALA A 330 -65.13 -28.67 -13.90
CA ALA A 330 -66.35 -29.01 -13.17
C ALA A 330 -66.11 -29.99 -12.00
N THR A 331 -65.28 -31.00 -12.25
CA THR A 331 -64.86 -31.98 -11.23
C THR A 331 -64.14 -31.29 -10.07
N THR A 332 -63.26 -30.33 -10.36
CA THR A 332 -62.54 -29.57 -9.32
C THR A 332 -63.48 -28.66 -8.56
N ALA A 333 -64.37 -27.94 -9.25
CA ALA A 333 -65.36 -27.06 -8.64
C ALA A 333 -66.31 -27.81 -7.69
N ALA A 334 -66.66 -29.05 -8.01
CA ALA A 334 -67.44 -29.94 -7.14
C ALA A 334 -66.68 -30.42 -5.90
N ALA A 335 -65.34 -30.54 -5.98
CA ALA A 335 -64.49 -31.00 -4.88
C ALA A 335 -64.07 -29.88 -3.90
N VAL A 336 -64.32 -28.60 -4.23
CA VAL A 336 -64.07 -27.47 -3.33
C VAL A 336 -64.93 -27.60 -2.08
N GLN A 337 -64.36 -27.36 -0.90
CA GLN A 337 -65.06 -27.33 0.39
C GLN A 337 -65.14 -25.91 0.95
N ARG A 338 -64.06 -25.15 0.81
CA ARG A 338 -63.95 -23.79 1.33
C ARG A 338 -63.22 -22.89 0.34
N VAL A 339 -63.50 -21.61 0.43
CA VAL A 339 -62.78 -20.55 -0.27
C VAL A 339 -62.31 -19.54 0.75
N HIS A 340 -61.01 -19.31 0.80
CA HIS A 340 -60.38 -18.26 1.59
C HIS A 340 -60.27 -16.99 0.73
N LEU A 341 -60.66 -15.86 1.30
CA LEU A 341 -60.79 -14.55 0.66
C LEU A 341 -60.24 -13.43 1.58
N ARG A 342 -60.29 -12.18 1.10
CA ARG A 342 -59.71 -10.98 1.74
C ARG A 342 -58.18 -11.08 1.94
N PRO A 343 -57.40 -11.00 0.85
CA PRO A 343 -55.94 -10.97 0.92
C PRO A 343 -55.47 -9.67 1.58
N VAL A 344 -54.67 -9.79 2.64
CA VAL A 344 -54.00 -8.66 3.27
C VAL A 344 -52.50 -8.78 3.06
N PRO A 345 -51.80 -7.76 2.52
CA PRO A 345 -50.36 -7.82 2.31
C PRO A 345 -49.62 -8.15 3.61
N LEU A 346 -48.68 -9.08 3.53
CA LEU A 346 -47.67 -9.33 4.55
C LEU A 346 -46.42 -8.48 4.28
N GLY A 347 -45.37 -8.68 5.07
CA GLY A 347 -44.05 -8.11 4.80
C GLY A 347 -43.55 -8.41 3.39
N ARG A 348 -42.64 -7.55 2.89
CA ARG A 348 -41.93 -7.84 1.64
C ARG A 348 -40.87 -8.90 1.92
N PRO A 349 -40.82 -10.00 1.15
CA PRO A 349 -39.70 -10.92 1.18
C PRO A 349 -38.37 -10.17 1.01
N THR A 350 -37.38 -10.56 1.79
CA THR A 350 -36.03 -9.99 1.75
C THR A 350 -35.02 -11.07 2.09
N ASN A 351 -33.78 -10.91 1.65
CA ASN A 351 -32.66 -11.65 2.20
C ASN A 351 -32.01 -10.87 3.36
N PRO A 352 -31.44 -11.57 4.36
CA PRO A 352 -30.50 -10.96 5.30
C PRO A 352 -29.32 -10.32 4.57
N ALA A 353 -28.71 -9.29 5.16
CA ALA A 353 -27.49 -8.74 4.58
C ALA A 353 -26.33 -9.71 4.75
N LEU A 354 -25.37 -9.67 3.82
CA LEU A 354 -24.15 -10.45 3.96
C LEU A 354 -23.32 -9.93 5.15
N PRO A 355 -22.69 -10.82 5.93
CA PRO A 355 -21.84 -10.43 7.05
C PRO A 355 -20.54 -9.75 6.63
N ASP A 356 -20.12 -9.98 5.39
CA ASP A 356 -18.91 -9.44 4.80
C ASP A 356 -19.29 -8.82 3.44
N LEU A 357 -18.69 -7.68 3.14
CA LEU A 357 -18.88 -6.92 1.91
C LEU A 357 -17.71 -7.27 0.98
N ASP A 358 -18.01 -7.86 -0.18
CA ASP A 358 -16.98 -8.24 -1.14
C ASP A 358 -16.36 -7.01 -1.81
N PRO A 359 -15.06 -7.04 -2.17
CA PRO A 359 -14.38 -5.88 -2.77
C PRO A 359 -15.10 -5.29 -3.99
N GLY A 360 -15.71 -6.12 -4.84
CA GLY A 360 -16.44 -5.67 -6.02
C GLY A 360 -17.70 -4.85 -5.70
N GLN A 361 -18.26 -4.99 -4.49
CA GLN A 361 -19.44 -4.24 -4.03
C GLN A 361 -19.10 -2.82 -3.58
N LEU A 362 -17.81 -2.48 -3.48
CA LEU A 362 -17.30 -1.14 -3.18
C LEU A 362 -16.77 -0.42 -4.41
N SER A 363 -17.16 -0.84 -5.61
CA SER A 363 -16.79 -0.18 -6.86
C SER A 363 -17.93 0.66 -7.42
N GLY A 364 -17.61 1.86 -7.92
CA GLY A 364 -18.61 2.79 -8.44
C GLY A 364 -19.51 3.38 -7.35
N ALA A 365 -20.82 3.48 -7.63
CA ALA A 365 -21.78 4.11 -6.72
C ALA A 365 -22.20 3.15 -5.59
N VAL A 366 -21.93 3.57 -4.35
CA VAL A 366 -22.21 2.84 -3.12
C VAL A 366 -23.18 3.66 -2.27
N ALA A 367 -24.34 3.09 -1.98
CA ALA A 367 -25.34 3.74 -1.12
C ALA A 367 -24.89 3.77 0.34
N LEU A 368 -25.15 4.88 1.02
CA LEU A 368 -24.82 5.07 2.44
C LEU A 368 -26.09 5.03 3.30
N GLU A 369 -26.01 4.36 4.44
CA GLU A 369 -27.11 4.27 5.40
C GLU A 369 -27.12 5.50 6.31
N GLY A 370 -28.26 6.19 6.39
CA GLY A 370 -28.49 7.30 7.30
C GLY A 370 -28.88 8.59 6.58
N VAL A 371 -28.91 9.66 7.36
CA VAL A 371 -29.15 11.03 6.87
C VAL A 371 -27.92 11.84 7.23
N TYR A 372 -27.21 12.30 6.21
CA TYR A 372 -26.00 13.10 6.35
C TYR A 372 -26.29 14.54 5.93
N PRO A 373 -25.68 15.54 6.57
CA PRO A 373 -25.65 16.89 6.02
C PRO A 373 -24.71 16.96 4.81
N GLU A 374 -24.99 17.89 3.89
CA GLU A 374 -24.08 18.18 2.79
C GLU A 374 -22.70 18.64 3.33
N PRO A 375 -21.59 18.08 2.82
CA PRO A 375 -20.25 18.56 3.18
C PRO A 375 -20.08 20.04 2.82
N ALA A 376 -19.31 20.79 3.63
CA ALA A 376 -19.14 22.21 3.35
C ALA A 376 -18.23 22.48 2.14
N ASP A 377 -17.34 21.53 1.83
CA ASP A 377 -16.48 21.54 0.65
C ASP A 377 -16.65 20.22 -0.14
N PRO A 378 -17.49 20.16 -1.17
CA PRO A 378 -17.73 18.93 -1.95
C PRO A 378 -16.61 18.61 -2.96
N GLU A 379 -15.68 19.54 -3.24
CA GLU A 379 -14.61 19.33 -4.23
C GLU A 379 -13.36 18.62 -3.64
N GLY A 380 -13.30 18.44 -2.31
CA GLY A 380 -12.13 17.89 -1.61
C GLY A 380 -12.07 16.37 -1.39
N ASP A 381 -12.97 15.58 -2.00
CA ASP A 381 -13.07 14.13 -1.77
C ASP A 381 -12.25 13.28 -2.75
N ASP A 382 -10.92 13.36 -2.69
CA ASP A 382 -10.08 12.46 -3.52
C ASP A 382 -9.65 11.20 -2.78
N LEU A 383 -9.72 11.16 -1.44
CA LEU A 383 -9.30 10.00 -0.64
C LEU A 383 -10.31 9.65 0.46
N LEU A 384 -10.80 8.42 0.43
CA LEU A 384 -11.70 7.83 1.42
C LEU A 384 -11.01 6.66 2.11
N LEU A 385 -10.97 6.68 3.43
CA LEU A 385 -10.61 5.50 4.22
C LEU A 385 -11.85 4.62 4.37
N VAL A 386 -11.78 3.41 3.85
CA VAL A 386 -12.75 2.35 4.09
C VAL A 386 -12.31 1.52 5.27
N LYS A 387 -13.18 1.38 6.27
CA LYS A 387 -12.90 0.63 7.49
C LYS A 387 -14.04 -0.32 7.81
N GLY A 388 -13.77 -1.62 7.77
CA GLY A 388 -14.68 -2.65 8.28
C GLY A 388 -14.59 -2.78 9.81
N ALA A 389 -15.48 -3.58 10.39
CA ALA A 389 -15.47 -3.92 11.81
C ALA A 389 -14.29 -4.83 12.21
N GLY A 390 -13.61 -5.43 11.23
CA GLY A 390 -12.37 -6.18 11.41
C GLY A 390 -11.12 -5.29 11.51
N THR A 391 -9.96 -5.87 11.22
CA THR A 391 -8.68 -5.15 11.16
C THR A 391 -8.40 -4.53 9.80
N THR A 392 -9.16 -4.93 8.77
CA THR A 392 -8.98 -4.48 7.39
C THR A 392 -9.39 -3.02 7.24
N SER A 393 -8.50 -2.22 6.70
CA SER A 393 -8.71 -0.80 6.37
C SER A 393 -7.91 -0.48 5.13
N GLU A 394 -8.51 0.24 4.19
CA GLU A 394 -7.88 0.56 2.91
C GLU A 394 -8.24 1.99 2.48
N ILE A 395 -7.37 2.64 1.71
CA ILE A 395 -7.67 3.94 1.10
C ILE A 395 -8.14 3.73 -0.33
N LEU A 396 -9.29 4.30 -0.65
CA LEU A 396 -9.84 4.35 -2.00
C LEU A 396 -9.91 5.80 -2.48
N GLU A 397 -9.94 6.00 -3.79
CA GLU A 397 -10.24 7.30 -4.38
C GLU A 397 -11.73 7.38 -4.68
N GLY A 398 -12.37 8.50 -4.32
CA GLY A 398 -13.80 8.66 -4.56
C GLY A 398 -14.46 9.76 -3.74
N THR A 399 -15.65 10.17 -4.19
CA THR A 399 -16.38 11.30 -3.63
C THR A 399 -17.61 10.87 -2.83
N VAL A 400 -18.10 11.73 -1.93
CA VAL A 400 -19.38 11.50 -1.25
C VAL A 400 -20.33 12.66 -1.50
N GLU A 401 -21.40 12.38 -2.24
CA GLU A 401 -22.45 13.35 -2.51
C GLU A 401 -23.65 13.09 -1.61
N THR A 402 -24.32 14.17 -1.20
CA THR A 402 -25.51 14.11 -0.34
C THR A 402 -26.66 14.87 -0.99
N ASP A 403 -27.82 14.26 -1.11
CA ASP A 403 -29.00 14.89 -1.71
C ASP A 403 -29.73 15.85 -0.75
N THR A 404 -30.76 16.54 -1.24
CA THR A 404 -31.55 17.50 -0.44
C THR A 404 -32.29 16.87 0.75
N ASN A 405 -32.43 15.54 0.78
CA ASN A 405 -33.06 14.78 1.86
C ASN A 405 -32.02 14.20 2.83
N GLY A 406 -30.72 14.44 2.58
CA GLY A 406 -29.60 13.90 3.32
C GLY A 406 -29.23 12.46 2.97
N ALA A 407 -29.78 11.89 1.90
CA ALA A 407 -29.36 10.58 1.41
C ALA A 407 -28.00 10.74 0.72
N ALA A 408 -27.00 9.99 1.19
CA ALA A 408 -25.64 10.09 0.69
C ALA A 408 -25.26 8.89 -0.20
N THR A 409 -24.49 9.17 -1.24
CA THR A 409 -23.92 8.16 -2.14
C THR A 409 -22.42 8.41 -2.25
N ALA A 410 -21.63 7.38 -1.99
CA ALA A 410 -20.20 7.41 -2.26
C ALA A 410 -19.94 6.91 -3.69
N THR A 411 -19.11 7.60 -4.45
CA THR A 411 -18.68 7.17 -5.79
C THR A 411 -17.20 6.85 -5.75
N ILE A 412 -16.86 5.56 -5.78
CA ILE A 412 -15.48 5.08 -5.78
C ILE A 412 -14.96 5.04 -7.21
N THR A 413 -13.91 5.82 -7.48
CA THR A 413 -13.30 6.01 -8.80
C THR A 413 -12.06 5.15 -9.01
N ALA A 414 -11.27 4.91 -7.97
CA ALA A 414 -10.08 4.06 -8.02
C ALA A 414 -9.76 3.38 -6.68
N GLY A 415 -8.90 2.37 -6.75
CA GLY A 415 -8.52 1.52 -5.62
C GLY A 415 -9.40 0.27 -5.49
N ALA A 416 -8.94 -0.69 -4.70
CA ALA A 416 -9.68 -1.91 -4.38
C ALA A 416 -9.30 -2.40 -2.99
N VAL A 417 -10.27 -3.00 -2.29
CA VAL A 417 -10.00 -3.64 -1.00
C VAL A 417 -9.45 -5.05 -1.25
N PRO A 418 -8.36 -5.48 -0.60
CA PRO A 418 -7.74 -6.78 -0.88
C PRO A 418 -8.54 -7.98 -0.38
N GLU A 419 -9.36 -7.80 0.65
CA GLU A 419 -10.16 -8.85 1.29
C GLU A 419 -11.58 -8.36 1.59
N PRO A 420 -12.58 -9.27 1.72
CA PRO A 420 -13.92 -8.90 2.14
C PRO A 420 -13.95 -8.15 3.48
N LEU A 421 -14.80 -7.14 3.58
CA LEU A 421 -14.91 -6.29 4.78
C LEU A 421 -16.09 -6.70 5.64
N ARG A 422 -15.79 -7.08 6.89
CA ARG A 422 -16.84 -7.36 7.88
C ARG A 422 -17.67 -6.11 8.19
N ILE A 423 -18.99 -6.23 8.14
CA ILE A 423 -19.90 -5.14 8.51
C ILE A 423 -19.90 -4.89 10.03
N PRO A 424 -20.18 -3.66 10.50
CA PRO A 424 -20.37 -2.44 9.70
C PRO A 424 -19.11 -1.96 8.98
N VAL A 425 -19.30 -1.35 7.81
CA VAL A 425 -18.25 -0.68 7.04
C VAL A 425 -18.50 0.82 7.07
N ASP A 426 -17.50 1.59 7.47
CA ASP A 426 -17.53 3.05 7.54
C ASP A 426 -16.52 3.64 6.54
N LEU A 427 -16.92 4.72 5.86
CA LEU A 427 -16.05 5.57 5.05
C LEU A 427 -15.67 6.82 5.84
N HIS A 428 -14.41 7.28 5.74
CA HIS A 428 -13.95 8.50 6.39
C HIS A 428 -13.25 9.41 5.37
N GLY A 429 -13.60 10.70 5.32
CA GLY A 429 -13.10 11.63 4.28
C GLY A 429 -12.09 12.68 4.77
N ASN A 430 -11.93 12.84 6.09
CA ASN A 430 -10.96 13.80 6.63
C ASN A 430 -9.55 13.22 6.62
N PHE A 431 -8.76 13.50 5.58
CA PHE A 431 -7.35 13.12 5.51
C PHE A 431 -6.40 14.30 5.73
N LEU A 432 -5.20 14.01 6.22
CA LEU A 432 -4.13 14.97 6.47
C LEU A 432 -2.82 14.39 5.93
N GLU A 433 -2.09 15.17 5.14
CA GLU A 433 -0.76 14.80 4.64
C GLU A 433 0.34 15.39 5.54
N LEU A 434 1.22 14.51 6.01
CA LEU A 434 2.29 14.83 6.94
C LEU A 434 3.64 14.52 6.31
N THR A 435 4.66 15.28 6.71
CA THR A 435 6.07 15.01 6.39
C THR A 435 6.85 14.70 7.66
N ARG A 436 7.78 13.74 7.59
CA ARG A 436 8.67 13.39 8.69
C ARG A 436 9.60 14.55 9.02
N GLY A 437 9.66 14.88 10.30
CA GLY A 437 10.57 15.88 10.84
C GLY A 437 9.88 16.87 11.78
N GLU A 438 10.65 17.36 12.74
CA GLU A 438 10.21 18.32 13.75
C GLU A 438 10.85 19.69 13.52
N THR A 439 10.02 20.74 13.55
CA THR A 439 10.43 22.13 13.38
C THR A 439 11.03 22.70 14.66
N VAL A 440 12.23 23.27 14.53
CA VAL A 440 12.88 24.11 15.53
C VAL A 440 12.83 25.56 15.02
N ARG A 441 12.27 26.47 15.82
CA ARG A 441 12.17 27.90 15.46
C ARG A 441 13.10 28.78 16.29
N GLY A 442 13.72 29.75 15.64
CA GLY A 442 14.53 30.80 16.26
C GLY A 442 15.72 30.28 17.06
N GLU A 443 16.27 29.12 16.71
CA GLU A 443 17.43 28.59 17.42
C GLU A 443 18.65 29.47 17.14
N VAL A 444 19.24 30.04 18.20
CA VAL A 444 20.51 30.75 18.09
C VAL A 444 21.66 29.74 18.02
N ILE A 445 22.46 29.85 16.95
CA ILE A 445 23.60 28.97 16.68
C ILE A 445 24.96 29.66 16.84
N ALA A 446 25.03 30.98 16.67
CA ALA A 446 26.29 31.73 16.77
C ALA A 446 26.08 33.23 17.00
N SER A 447 27.20 33.93 17.24
CA SER A 447 27.33 35.38 17.28
C SER A 447 28.17 35.80 16.07
N GLY A 448 27.75 36.83 15.35
CA GLY A 448 28.49 37.36 14.21
C GLY A 448 29.79 38.02 14.66
N ASP A 449 30.88 37.71 13.97
CA ASP A 449 32.19 38.32 14.16
C ASP A 449 32.83 38.53 12.78
N PRO A 450 32.83 39.78 12.26
CA PRO A 450 33.36 40.06 10.92
C PRO A 450 34.89 39.91 10.85
N SER A 451 35.60 39.77 11.97
CA SER A 451 37.04 39.48 11.96
C SER A 451 37.36 38.04 11.55
N ILE A 452 36.39 37.13 11.70
CA ILE A 452 36.54 35.71 11.38
C ILE A 452 36.12 35.48 9.92
N PRO A 453 37.06 35.22 8.98
CA PRO A 453 36.69 34.82 7.63
C PRO A 453 36.03 33.44 7.67
N PHE A 454 35.02 33.24 6.82
CA PHE A 454 34.28 31.98 6.74
C PHE A 454 33.74 31.49 8.09
N LEU A 455 33.12 32.39 8.86
CA LEU A 455 32.46 32.02 10.12
C LEU A 455 31.61 30.76 9.91
N THR A 456 31.80 29.79 10.79
CA THR A 456 31.12 28.50 10.72
C THR A 456 30.32 28.25 11.99
N ALA A 457 29.10 27.76 11.85
CA ALA A 457 28.22 27.40 12.94
C ALA A 457 27.51 26.06 12.64
N THR A 458 27.12 25.32 13.68
CA THR A 458 26.47 24.01 13.53
C THR A 458 25.09 23.99 14.15
N LEU A 459 24.16 23.25 13.54
CA LEU A 459 22.84 23.00 14.12
C LEU A 459 22.96 22.05 15.34
N LYS A 460 22.07 22.19 16.32
CA LYS A 460 22.12 21.34 17.53
C LYS A 460 21.38 20.01 17.41
N LYS A 461 20.44 19.91 16.48
CA LYS A 461 19.67 18.68 16.19
C LYS A 461 20.06 18.12 14.84
N LYS A 462 19.98 16.80 14.72
CA LYS A 462 20.33 16.03 13.54
C LYS A 462 19.47 14.76 13.43
N PRO A 463 19.37 14.15 12.24
CA PRO A 463 19.78 14.69 10.94
C PRO A 463 18.91 15.88 10.51
N LEU A 464 19.46 16.82 9.73
CA LEU A 464 18.69 17.90 9.10
C LEU A 464 17.72 17.30 8.07
N THR A 465 16.46 17.74 8.09
CA THR A 465 15.43 17.26 7.18
C THR A 465 15.58 17.89 5.80
N PHE A 466 15.59 17.05 4.77
CA PHE A 466 15.45 17.47 3.39
C PHE A 466 14.10 17.00 2.84
N VAL A 467 13.43 17.87 2.12
CA VAL A 467 12.19 17.57 1.39
C VAL A 467 12.50 17.69 -0.09
N GLU A 468 11.98 16.75 -0.87
CA GLU A 468 12.15 16.78 -2.32
C GLU A 468 11.30 17.89 -2.92
N ASP A 469 11.88 18.68 -3.83
CA ASP A 469 11.08 19.53 -4.69
C ASP A 469 10.37 18.70 -5.77
N ALA A 470 9.53 19.33 -6.60
CA ALA A 470 8.78 18.63 -7.64
C ALA A 470 9.69 17.83 -8.61
N ALA A 471 10.96 18.21 -8.75
CA ALA A 471 11.94 17.50 -9.56
C ALA A 471 12.61 16.30 -8.84
N GLY A 472 12.17 15.97 -7.62
CA GLY A 472 12.79 14.94 -6.79
C GLY A 472 14.15 15.37 -6.23
N ILE A 473 14.51 16.66 -6.29
CA ILE A 473 15.80 17.17 -5.80
C ILE A 473 15.65 17.52 -4.31
N PRO A 474 16.47 16.96 -3.42
CA PRO A 474 16.37 17.22 -1.99
C PRO A 474 16.77 18.66 -1.63
N ARG A 475 15.83 19.42 -1.07
CA ARG A 475 16.02 20.76 -0.51
C ARG A 475 16.02 20.73 1.01
N PRO A 476 16.97 21.39 1.69
CA PRO A 476 17.00 21.45 3.14
C PRO A 476 15.88 22.36 3.63
N GLU A 477 15.14 21.89 4.63
CA GLU A 477 14.21 22.69 5.41
C GLU A 477 15.01 23.52 6.43
N LEU A 478 15.62 24.61 5.95
CA LEU A 478 16.50 25.50 6.73
C LEU A 478 16.39 26.95 6.24
N THR A 479 16.07 27.85 7.17
CA THR A 479 16.19 29.30 7.00
C THR A 479 17.25 29.84 7.98
N VAL A 480 18.23 30.58 7.46
CA VAL A 480 19.28 31.22 8.27
C VAL A 480 19.07 32.73 8.29
N ARG A 481 19.07 33.33 9.49
CA ARG A 481 18.91 34.77 9.67
C ARG A 481 20.06 35.37 10.47
N VAL A 482 20.59 36.49 10.02
CA VAL A 482 21.54 37.33 10.76
C VAL A 482 20.87 38.68 11.02
N ASN A 483 20.76 39.09 12.29
CA ASN A 483 20.01 40.29 12.69
C ASN A 483 18.56 40.30 12.15
N GLY A 484 17.93 39.13 12.02
CA GLY A 484 16.58 38.97 11.46
C GLY A 484 16.49 38.93 9.93
N ILE A 485 17.57 39.29 9.22
CA ILE A 485 17.63 39.28 7.75
C ILE A 485 17.93 37.86 7.28
N ALA A 486 17.12 37.33 6.37
CA ALA A 486 17.33 36.00 5.78
C ALA A 486 18.51 36.00 4.81
N TRP A 487 19.45 35.09 5.02
CA TRP A 487 20.58 34.89 4.12
C TRP A 487 20.24 33.81 3.09
N ARG A 488 20.79 33.92 1.87
CA ARG A 488 20.50 33.01 0.76
C ARG A 488 21.47 31.83 0.78
N ARG A 489 20.94 30.60 0.73
CA ARG A 489 21.78 29.41 0.54
C ARG A 489 22.36 29.42 -0.88
N VAL A 490 23.65 29.12 -0.99
CA VAL A 490 24.32 28.76 -2.24
C VAL A 490 24.94 27.38 -2.11
N ASP A 491 25.18 26.75 -3.26
CA ASP A 491 25.88 25.48 -3.29
C ASP A 491 27.37 25.66 -2.96
N SER A 492 28.03 26.63 -3.57
CA SER A 492 29.44 26.89 -3.30
C SER A 492 29.68 28.37 -3.09
N LEU A 493 30.51 28.73 -2.11
CA LEU A 493 30.93 30.11 -1.91
C LEU A 493 31.86 30.61 -3.04
N ILE A 494 32.28 29.75 -3.97
CA ILE A 494 33.11 30.18 -5.12
C ILE A 494 32.36 31.11 -6.08
N VAL A 495 31.02 31.03 -6.11
CA VAL A 495 30.19 31.92 -6.94
C VAL A 495 29.82 33.22 -6.24
N ALA A 496 30.33 33.44 -5.02
CA ALA A 496 30.02 34.62 -4.21
C ALA A 496 30.44 35.91 -4.91
N GLN A 497 29.56 36.90 -4.90
CA GLN A 497 29.89 38.27 -5.26
C GLN A 497 29.95 39.19 -4.03
N PRO A 498 30.75 40.27 -4.05
CA PRO A 498 30.76 41.27 -2.98
C PRO A 498 29.35 41.84 -2.73
N GLY A 499 28.95 41.90 -1.46
CA GLY A 499 27.64 42.42 -1.05
C GLY A 499 26.53 41.36 -0.97
N GLU A 500 26.75 40.14 -1.47
CA GLU A 500 25.76 39.06 -1.37
C GLU A 500 25.75 38.43 0.04
N GLN A 501 24.58 38.42 0.68
CA GLN A 501 24.36 37.76 1.98
C GLN A 501 24.07 36.28 1.78
N ILE A 502 25.13 35.49 1.64
CA ILE A 502 25.03 34.06 1.28
C ILE A 502 25.73 33.14 2.28
N TYR A 503 25.26 31.90 2.34
CA TYR A 503 25.90 30.82 3.11
C TYR A 503 25.92 29.51 2.33
N GLU A 504 26.88 28.66 2.65
CA GLU A 504 26.98 27.28 2.20
C GLU A 504 26.54 26.34 3.33
N LEU A 505 25.75 25.32 3.00
CA LEU A 505 25.35 24.25 3.91
C LEU A 505 26.21 23.00 3.65
N ARG A 506 26.74 22.40 4.71
CA ARG A 506 27.52 21.16 4.66
C ARG A 506 27.00 20.15 5.66
N ILE A 507 26.81 18.91 5.24
CA ILE A 507 26.51 17.79 6.13
C ILE A 507 27.82 17.06 6.42
N ARG A 508 28.18 16.96 7.70
CA ARG A 508 29.38 16.22 8.17
C ARG A 508 29.12 14.72 8.17
N ASP A 509 30.16 13.93 8.36
CA ASP A 509 30.09 12.45 8.41
C ASP A 509 29.17 11.95 9.53
N ASP A 510 29.11 12.66 10.65
CA ASP A 510 28.25 12.39 11.80
C ASP A 510 26.82 12.98 11.69
N GLU A 511 26.43 13.40 10.48
CA GLU A 511 25.14 14.05 10.14
C GLU A 511 24.94 15.45 10.73
N THR A 512 25.96 16.03 11.36
CA THR A 512 25.89 17.42 11.82
C THR A 512 25.83 18.37 10.62
N ALA A 513 24.80 19.21 10.59
CA ALA A 513 24.67 20.28 9.61
C ALA A 513 25.50 21.49 10.03
N GLU A 514 26.41 21.89 9.15
CA GLU A 514 27.34 23.00 9.28
C GLU A 514 26.97 24.10 8.28
N ILE A 515 26.77 25.31 8.80
CA ILE A 515 26.54 26.53 8.03
C ILE A 515 27.86 27.30 7.98
N ARG A 516 28.34 27.60 6.77
CA ARG A 516 29.55 28.37 6.52
C ARG A 516 29.21 29.64 5.76
N PHE A 517 29.54 30.79 6.32
CA PHE A 517 29.32 32.10 5.69
C PHE A 517 30.44 32.45 4.71
N GLY A 518 30.15 33.38 3.78
CA GLY A 518 31.15 33.95 2.87
C GLY A 518 32.21 34.78 3.58
N ASP A 519 33.32 35.04 2.90
CA ASP A 519 34.40 35.93 3.34
C ASP A 519 34.33 37.33 2.71
N LEU A 520 33.67 37.46 1.56
CA LEU A 520 33.39 38.74 0.87
C LEU A 520 32.31 39.56 1.57
N THR A 521 31.23 38.91 2.01
CA THR A 521 30.18 39.49 2.85
C THR A 521 30.08 38.66 4.12
N ARG A 522 30.46 39.24 5.25
CA ARG A 522 30.54 38.54 6.54
C ARG A 522 29.34 38.91 7.41
N PRO A 523 28.90 38.01 8.31
CA PRO A 523 27.89 38.35 9.31
C PRO A 523 28.34 39.56 10.13
N ASP A 524 27.46 40.55 10.27
CA ASP A 524 27.73 41.74 11.08
C ASP A 524 28.00 41.36 12.54
N ALA A 525 28.83 42.16 13.21
CA ALA A 525 29.13 42.00 14.62
C ALA A 525 27.84 42.05 15.46
N GLY A 526 27.63 41.05 16.30
CA GLY A 526 26.46 41.01 17.18
C GLY A 526 26.49 39.83 18.14
N VAL A 527 25.72 39.93 19.22
CA VAL A 527 25.61 38.87 20.23
C VAL A 527 24.37 38.05 19.95
N ARG A 528 24.53 36.73 19.79
CA ARG A 528 23.41 35.79 19.60
C ARG A 528 22.49 36.16 18.43
N ASN A 529 23.06 36.79 17.41
CA ASN A 529 22.34 37.39 16.30
C ASN A 529 22.20 36.50 15.07
N ILE A 530 22.77 35.29 15.11
CA ILE A 530 22.63 34.27 14.06
C ILE A 530 21.64 33.23 14.57
N ALA A 531 20.43 33.28 14.01
CA ALA A 531 19.32 32.40 14.35
C ALA A 531 18.87 31.59 13.14
N VAL A 532 18.34 30.40 13.39
CA VAL A 532 17.86 29.49 12.35
C VAL A 532 16.49 28.92 12.68
N ASP A 533 15.71 28.71 11.62
CA ASP A 533 14.51 27.88 11.63
C ASP A 533 14.83 26.64 10.79
N TYR A 534 14.64 25.44 11.31
CA TYR A 534 14.96 24.22 10.56
C TYR A 534 14.16 23.01 11.03
N ARG A 535 14.09 21.98 10.19
CA ARG A 535 13.47 20.69 10.54
C ARG A 535 14.52 19.60 10.73
N PHE A 536 14.30 18.68 11.67
CA PHE A 536 15.21 17.55 11.89
C PHE A 536 14.46 16.23 12.07
N GLY A 537 15.18 15.12 11.88
CA GLY A 537 14.67 13.76 12.11
C GLY A 537 14.24 13.01 10.85
N ALA A 538 14.70 13.42 9.66
CA ALA A 538 14.56 12.65 8.40
C ALA A 538 15.28 11.29 8.45
N GLY A 539 14.97 10.39 7.50
CA GLY A 539 15.58 9.06 7.40
C GLY A 539 14.68 8.06 6.67
N GLY A 540 15.23 6.87 6.42
CA GLY A 540 14.61 5.79 5.64
C GLY A 540 13.62 4.92 6.42
N ALA A 541 13.71 4.89 7.75
CA ALA A 541 12.77 4.16 8.60
C ALA A 541 11.33 4.71 8.47
N ARG A 542 10.36 3.82 8.24
CA ARG A 542 8.96 4.18 7.95
C ARG A 542 8.00 3.48 8.90
N PRO A 543 7.15 4.22 9.66
CA PRO A 543 6.16 3.60 10.51
C PRO A 543 5.12 2.82 9.68
N PRO A 544 4.69 1.64 10.16
CA PRO A 544 3.68 0.82 9.47
C PRO A 544 2.29 1.47 9.52
N ALA A 545 1.33 0.89 8.79
CA ALA A 545 -0.06 1.32 8.84
C ALA A 545 -0.60 1.26 10.27
N GLY A 546 -1.39 2.28 10.65
CA GLY A 546 -1.96 2.42 11.98
C GLY A 546 -0.96 2.82 13.09
N ALA A 547 0.29 3.15 12.79
CA ALA A 547 1.26 3.55 13.83
C ALA A 547 1.22 5.04 14.20
N ILE A 548 0.63 5.92 13.38
CA ILE A 548 0.53 7.37 13.68
C ILE A 548 -0.90 7.68 14.12
N LEU A 549 -1.19 7.54 15.42
CA LEU A 549 -2.55 7.67 15.95
C LEU A 549 -2.75 8.85 16.91
N ARG A 550 -1.70 9.62 17.21
CA ARG A 550 -1.78 10.65 18.25
C ARG A 550 -1.09 11.94 17.84
N PRO A 551 -1.74 13.10 18.04
CA PRO A 551 -1.05 14.38 17.95
C PRO A 551 0.01 14.50 19.06
N LYS A 552 1.09 15.22 18.77
CA LYS A 552 2.10 15.61 19.74
C LYS A 552 1.60 16.83 20.53
N GLY A 553 0.76 16.57 21.53
CA GLY A 553 0.11 17.59 22.34
C GLY A 553 -1.39 17.73 22.03
N ARG A 554 -2.03 18.77 22.57
CA ARG A 554 -3.46 19.04 22.33
C ARG A 554 -3.62 19.87 21.06
N VAL A 555 -4.42 19.37 20.12
CA VAL A 555 -4.81 20.09 18.90
C VAL A 555 -6.27 20.48 19.04
N ALA A 556 -6.58 21.76 18.88
CA ALA A 556 -7.95 22.25 19.01
C ALA A 556 -8.83 21.71 17.88
N GLY A 557 -10.02 21.20 18.23
CA GLY A 557 -11.01 20.67 17.27
C GLY A 557 -10.65 19.34 16.61
N LEU A 558 -9.48 18.75 16.90
CA LEU A 558 -9.15 17.37 16.52
C LEU A 558 -9.66 16.40 17.61
N ARG A 559 -10.64 15.56 17.28
CA ARG A 559 -11.20 14.56 18.19
C ARG A 559 -10.25 13.39 18.40
N ARG A 560 -9.75 12.81 17.31
CA ARG A 560 -8.80 11.69 17.27
C ARG A 560 -8.26 11.48 15.87
N VAL A 561 -7.13 10.77 15.76
CA VAL A 561 -6.72 10.12 14.51
C VAL A 561 -7.37 8.73 14.46
N ILE A 562 -8.00 8.41 13.33
CA ILE A 562 -8.77 7.18 13.10
C ILE A 562 -7.84 6.05 12.65
N TRP A 563 -6.93 6.36 11.73
CA TRP A 563 -6.01 5.43 11.10
C TRP A 563 -4.91 6.19 10.34
N SER A 564 -3.79 5.54 10.07
CA SER A 564 -2.71 6.08 9.23
C SER A 564 -2.29 5.06 8.17
N ARG A 565 -2.00 5.53 6.96
CA ARG A 565 -1.31 4.71 5.96
C ARG A 565 0.12 4.42 6.45
N ALA A 566 0.71 3.31 5.99
CA ALA A 566 2.15 3.13 6.10
C ALA A 566 2.86 4.33 5.46
N ALA A 567 3.88 4.86 6.13
CA ALA A 567 4.65 5.97 5.57
C ALA A 567 5.36 5.54 4.28
N ARG A 568 5.52 6.48 3.34
CA ARG A 568 6.14 6.27 2.03
C ARG A 568 7.28 7.26 1.79
N GLY A 569 8.16 6.96 0.85
CA GLY A 569 9.35 7.77 0.58
C GLY A 569 10.27 7.87 1.81
N GLY A 570 11.05 8.94 1.88
CA GLY A 570 12.07 9.10 2.90
C GLY A 570 13.23 8.12 2.69
N SER A 571 14.43 8.61 2.88
CA SER A 571 15.64 7.82 2.63
C SER A 571 16.71 8.20 3.62
N ASP A 572 17.53 7.22 4.00
CA ASP A 572 18.75 7.51 4.73
C ASP A 572 19.75 8.17 3.79
N ARG A 573 20.69 8.90 4.39
CA ARG A 573 21.81 9.46 3.64
C ARG A 573 22.53 8.35 2.86
N ALA A 574 22.94 8.64 1.62
CA ALA A 574 23.59 7.69 0.73
C ALA A 574 24.67 6.86 1.43
N GLY A 575 24.75 5.56 1.21
CA GLY A 575 25.73 4.67 1.87
C GLY A 575 27.18 4.83 1.38
N PRO A 576 28.20 4.30 2.08
CA PRO A 576 29.58 4.29 1.58
C PRO A 576 29.72 3.65 0.19
N ASP A 577 29.05 2.52 -0.04
CA ASP A 577 29.08 1.81 -1.33
C ASP A 577 28.43 2.61 -2.46
N GLU A 578 27.29 3.23 -2.19
CA GLU A 578 26.59 4.11 -3.12
C GLU A 578 27.50 5.29 -3.53
N ILE A 579 28.20 5.91 -2.59
CA ILE A 579 29.17 6.98 -2.89
C ILE A 579 30.31 6.47 -3.76
N ARG A 580 30.86 5.28 -3.47
CA ARG A 580 31.95 4.70 -4.27
C ARG A 580 31.55 4.48 -5.72
N ALA A 581 30.30 4.06 -5.95
CA ALA A 581 29.76 3.85 -7.28
C ALA A 581 29.41 5.17 -7.99
N ALA A 582 28.76 6.11 -7.31
CA ALA A 582 28.18 7.30 -7.92
C ALA A 582 29.18 8.47 -8.07
N ALA A 583 30.08 8.68 -7.10
CA ALA A 583 30.96 9.85 -7.11
C ALA A 583 31.89 9.95 -8.33
N PRO A 584 32.50 8.85 -8.84
CA PRO A 584 33.30 8.92 -10.06
C PRO A 584 32.48 9.34 -11.28
N ALA A 585 31.25 8.84 -11.42
CA ALA A 585 30.38 9.17 -12.55
C ALA A 585 30.05 10.68 -12.58
N ALA A 586 29.89 11.31 -11.42
CA ALA A 586 29.65 12.75 -11.34
C ALA A 586 30.76 13.61 -11.97
N THR A 587 32.02 13.14 -12.01
CA THR A 587 33.10 13.87 -12.69
C THR A 587 32.99 13.93 -14.20
N LEU A 588 32.24 13.01 -14.82
CA LEU A 588 32.00 13.03 -16.25
C LEU A 588 31.08 14.20 -16.64
N THR A 589 30.21 14.61 -15.72
CA THR A 589 29.15 15.60 -15.97
C THR A 589 29.62 17.05 -15.85
N PHE A 590 30.59 17.39 -14.99
CA PHE A 590 30.96 18.79 -14.65
C PHE A 590 29.79 19.78 -14.46
N GLY A 591 28.62 19.29 -14.01
CA GLY A 591 27.41 20.10 -13.84
C GLY A 591 26.58 20.36 -15.10
N ARG A 592 26.92 19.74 -16.25
CA ARG A 592 26.10 19.71 -17.48
C ARG A 592 26.20 18.34 -18.16
N PRO A 593 25.10 17.59 -18.33
CA PRO A 593 25.18 16.30 -18.98
C PRO A 593 25.47 16.43 -20.48
N VAL A 594 26.46 15.67 -20.97
CA VAL A 594 26.85 15.63 -22.39
C VAL A 594 26.68 14.22 -22.97
N SER A 595 27.10 13.20 -22.23
CA SER A 595 27.00 11.78 -22.60
C SER A 595 25.77 11.11 -21.97
N MET A 596 25.35 9.95 -22.50
CA MET A 596 24.28 9.14 -21.89
C MET A 596 24.58 8.79 -20.44
N ALA A 597 25.84 8.46 -20.12
CA ALA A 597 26.27 8.18 -18.76
C ALA A 597 26.07 9.40 -17.83
N ASP A 598 26.21 10.62 -18.36
CA ASP A 598 25.96 11.83 -17.61
C ASP A 598 24.48 12.03 -17.29
N TYR A 599 23.60 11.75 -18.25
CA TYR A 599 22.15 11.79 -18.04
C TYR A 599 21.70 10.73 -17.03
N VAL A 600 22.29 9.53 -17.05
CA VAL A 600 22.06 8.51 -16.00
C VAL A 600 22.55 8.99 -14.64
N ALA A 601 23.76 9.55 -14.57
CA ALA A 601 24.32 10.05 -13.32
C ALA A 601 23.51 11.20 -12.73
N LEU A 602 22.96 12.09 -13.57
CA LEU A 602 22.07 13.16 -13.16
C LEU A 602 20.71 12.62 -12.70
N ALA A 603 20.12 11.67 -13.44
CA ALA A 603 18.86 11.03 -13.07
C ALA A 603 18.92 10.35 -11.70
N ARG A 604 20.02 9.65 -11.39
CA ARG A 604 20.24 9.00 -10.08
C ARG A 604 20.42 9.97 -8.91
N GLN A 605 20.48 11.28 -9.14
CA GLN A 605 20.49 12.26 -8.04
C GLN A 605 19.09 12.49 -7.46
N ALA A 606 18.04 12.19 -8.22
CA ALA A 606 16.67 12.22 -7.70
C ALA A 606 16.46 11.01 -6.80
N SER A 607 16.05 11.22 -5.54
CA SER A 607 15.94 10.14 -4.54
C SER A 607 14.91 9.08 -4.92
N ALA A 608 13.84 9.48 -5.61
CA ALA A 608 12.82 8.57 -6.10
C ALA A 608 13.39 7.58 -7.11
N VAL A 609 14.47 7.90 -7.83
CA VAL A 609 15.05 7.03 -8.86
C VAL A 609 15.95 5.98 -8.22
N ARG A 610 15.45 4.73 -8.13
CA ARG A 610 16.22 3.59 -7.61
C ARG A 610 17.25 3.07 -8.62
N ALA A 611 16.92 3.14 -9.90
CA ALA A 611 17.78 2.73 -11.00
C ALA A 611 17.54 3.62 -12.21
N ALA A 612 18.58 3.85 -13.01
CA ALA A 612 18.45 4.55 -14.29
C ALA A 612 19.44 3.98 -15.31
N GLU A 613 19.03 3.99 -16.56
CA GLU A 613 19.81 3.66 -17.76
C GLU A 613 19.37 4.58 -18.91
N ALA A 614 20.28 4.97 -19.79
CA ALA A 614 19.96 5.82 -20.93
C ALA A 614 20.50 5.24 -22.24
N ASP A 615 19.72 5.42 -23.31
CA ASP A 615 20.11 5.08 -24.68
C ASP A 615 19.44 6.05 -25.66
N LEU A 616 19.83 6.00 -26.93
CA LEU A 616 19.14 6.71 -28.01
C LEU A 616 17.91 5.89 -28.43
N ALA A 617 16.73 6.46 -28.22
CA ALA A 617 15.48 5.86 -28.68
C ALA A 617 14.63 6.88 -29.44
N TRP A 618 13.66 6.37 -30.20
CA TRP A 618 12.69 7.21 -30.88
C TRP A 618 11.72 7.81 -29.87
N SER A 619 11.70 9.14 -29.75
CA SER A 619 10.74 9.85 -28.90
C SER A 619 9.49 10.20 -29.69
N GLY A 620 8.33 9.71 -29.23
CA GLY A 620 7.03 10.16 -29.72
C GLY A 620 6.75 11.64 -29.39
N ARG A 621 7.30 12.13 -28.27
CA ARG A 621 7.16 13.51 -27.81
C ARG A 621 7.87 14.51 -28.72
N PHE A 622 9.09 14.20 -29.15
CA PHE A 622 9.89 15.08 -30.01
C PHE A 622 9.83 14.72 -31.50
N LEU A 623 9.22 13.58 -31.85
CA LEU A 623 9.17 13.05 -33.23
C LEU A 623 10.58 12.91 -33.87
N ARG A 624 11.59 12.58 -33.04
CA ARG A 624 12.99 12.37 -33.45
C ARG A 624 13.68 11.41 -32.49
N ALA A 625 14.88 10.95 -32.85
CA ALA A 625 15.75 10.26 -31.91
C ALA A 625 16.13 11.21 -30.75
N ALA A 626 15.90 10.76 -29.52
CA ALA A 626 16.15 11.49 -28.29
C ALA A 626 17.01 10.62 -27.36
N ILE A 627 17.69 11.27 -26.42
CA ILE A 627 18.26 10.57 -25.27
C ILE A 627 17.06 10.19 -24.39
N THR A 628 16.76 8.90 -24.30
CA THR A 628 15.70 8.40 -23.43
C THR A 628 16.36 7.81 -22.20
N VAL A 629 16.02 8.37 -21.04
CA VAL A 629 16.47 7.89 -19.73
C VAL A 629 15.35 7.03 -19.15
N TRP A 630 15.53 5.71 -19.15
CA TRP A 630 14.63 4.83 -18.42
C TRP A 630 15.01 4.85 -16.95
N ILE A 631 14.01 5.11 -16.12
CA ILE A 631 14.15 5.10 -14.67
C ILE A 631 13.30 3.98 -14.07
N ILE A 632 13.63 3.58 -12.85
CA ILE A 632 12.65 2.93 -12.00
C ILE A 632 12.48 3.81 -10.76
N SER A 633 11.24 4.16 -10.43
CA SER A 633 10.95 5.00 -9.27
C SER A 633 10.49 4.22 -8.04
N ASP A 634 10.72 4.78 -6.86
CA ASP A 634 10.12 4.37 -5.59
C ASP A 634 8.78 5.11 -5.41
N GLY A 635 7.66 4.43 -5.67
CA GLY A 635 6.32 5.03 -5.63
C GLY A 635 5.84 5.59 -6.98
N PRO A 636 5.10 6.72 -7.00
CA PRO A 636 4.64 7.34 -8.25
C PRO A 636 5.79 7.70 -9.19
N SER A 637 5.54 7.62 -10.49
CA SER A 637 6.52 7.99 -11.53
C SER A 637 6.95 9.46 -11.38
N VAL A 638 8.26 9.71 -11.42
CA VAL A 638 8.84 11.06 -11.48
C VAL A 638 9.34 11.43 -12.88
N ALA A 639 8.97 10.66 -13.91
CA ALA A 639 9.54 10.76 -15.24
C ALA A 639 9.31 12.13 -15.93
N ASP A 640 8.13 12.74 -15.76
CA ASP A 640 7.82 14.02 -16.40
C ASP A 640 8.63 15.17 -15.79
N ASP A 641 8.69 15.25 -14.46
CA ASP A 641 9.47 16.27 -13.75
C ASP A 641 10.97 16.09 -13.97
N LEU A 642 11.41 14.82 -14.01
CA LEU A 642 12.80 14.51 -14.33
C LEU A 642 13.13 14.90 -15.77
N THR A 643 12.21 14.74 -16.72
CA THR A 643 12.41 15.20 -18.10
C THR A 643 12.71 16.70 -18.16
N VAL A 644 11.93 17.52 -17.46
CA VAL A 644 12.15 18.98 -17.40
C VAL A 644 13.52 19.29 -16.82
N THR A 645 13.92 18.57 -15.77
CA THR A 645 15.21 18.74 -15.09
C THR A 645 16.40 18.38 -16.00
N LEU A 646 16.32 17.24 -16.68
CA LEU A 646 17.36 16.78 -17.61
C LEU A 646 17.53 17.76 -18.79
N GLN A 647 16.42 18.31 -19.30
CA GLN A 647 16.44 19.34 -20.35
C GLN A 647 17.07 20.65 -19.88
N ALA A 648 16.71 21.11 -18.68
CA ALA A 648 17.24 22.35 -18.12
C ALA A 648 18.75 22.27 -17.81
N ALA A 649 19.24 21.08 -17.49
CA ALA A 649 20.65 20.84 -17.22
C ALA A 649 21.49 20.68 -18.50
N GLY A 650 20.91 20.07 -19.54
CA GLY A 650 21.56 19.74 -20.82
C GLY A 650 21.64 20.89 -21.82
N ASP A 651 22.02 20.56 -23.06
CA ASP A 651 21.95 21.48 -24.18
C ASP A 651 20.48 21.64 -24.66
N PRO A 652 19.93 22.86 -24.75
CA PRO A 652 18.55 23.08 -25.19
C PRO A 652 18.19 22.49 -26.57
N GLU A 653 19.17 22.24 -27.44
CA GLU A 653 18.92 21.65 -28.76
C GLU A 653 18.82 20.12 -28.74
N VAL A 654 19.32 19.47 -27.69
CA VAL A 654 19.29 18.02 -27.50
C VAL A 654 17.93 17.60 -26.95
N ALA A 655 17.24 16.71 -27.67
CA ALA A 655 16.02 16.10 -27.14
C ALA A 655 16.40 15.06 -26.09
N VAL A 656 15.88 15.26 -24.88
CA VAL A 656 15.98 14.31 -23.77
C VAL A 656 14.61 14.15 -23.11
N GLU A 657 14.28 12.92 -22.77
CA GLU A 657 13.11 12.54 -21.97
C GLU A 657 13.48 11.46 -20.96
N ALA A 658 12.80 11.45 -19.83
CA ALA A 658 12.78 10.34 -18.91
C ALA A 658 11.45 9.58 -19.05
N ILE A 659 11.49 8.26 -18.91
CA ILE A 659 10.32 7.37 -19.00
C ILE A 659 10.46 6.29 -17.92
N GLU A 660 9.35 5.89 -17.31
CA GLU A 660 9.36 4.70 -16.44
C GLU A 660 9.69 3.43 -17.22
N ALA A 661 10.62 2.65 -16.68
CA ALA A 661 10.97 1.36 -17.22
C ALA A 661 9.84 0.36 -16.97
N THR A 662 9.54 -0.46 -17.97
CA THR A 662 8.46 -1.45 -17.85
C THR A 662 8.92 -2.68 -17.07
N PRO A 663 8.21 -3.11 -16.01
CA PRO A 663 8.53 -4.36 -15.32
C PRO A 663 8.20 -5.56 -16.21
N VAL A 664 9.10 -6.54 -16.23
CA VAL A 664 8.90 -7.86 -16.83
C VAL A 664 8.84 -8.87 -15.70
N PRO A 665 7.65 -9.42 -15.37
CA PRO A 665 7.52 -10.42 -14.31
C PRO A 665 8.44 -11.61 -14.56
N ALA A 666 9.25 -11.93 -13.56
CA ALA A 666 10.17 -13.05 -13.57
C ALA A 666 10.04 -13.85 -12.26
N SER A 667 10.38 -15.13 -12.32
CA SER A 667 10.46 -15.98 -11.14
C SER A 667 11.72 -16.83 -11.15
N LEU A 668 12.25 -17.11 -9.96
CA LEU A 668 13.40 -17.98 -9.76
C LEU A 668 12.99 -19.12 -8.84
N TRP A 669 13.27 -20.35 -9.29
CA TRP A 669 13.29 -21.52 -8.44
C TRP A 669 14.71 -22.08 -8.40
N LEU A 670 15.23 -22.31 -7.20
CA LEU A 670 16.59 -22.76 -6.94
C LEU A 670 16.57 -23.94 -5.96
N ARG A 671 17.44 -24.93 -6.19
CA ARG A 671 17.76 -25.97 -5.20
C ARG A 671 19.25 -25.99 -4.92
N ILE A 672 19.61 -25.94 -3.65
CA ILE A 672 21.00 -25.94 -3.17
C ILE A 672 21.30 -27.18 -2.33
N GLU A 673 22.58 -27.55 -2.31
CA GLU A 673 23.17 -28.49 -1.36
C GLU A 673 23.88 -27.69 -0.28
N ALA A 674 23.41 -27.81 0.96
CA ALA A 674 23.97 -27.14 2.12
C ALA A 674 25.08 -27.98 2.76
N ASP A 675 26.03 -27.32 3.41
CA ASP A 675 27.07 -27.97 4.21
C ASP A 675 26.41 -28.77 5.35
N PRO A 676 26.68 -30.08 5.48
CA PRO A 676 26.06 -30.92 6.51
C PRO A 676 26.38 -30.49 7.95
N ASP A 677 27.41 -29.67 8.16
CA ASP A 677 27.77 -29.10 9.47
C ASP A 677 26.97 -27.81 9.80
N ARG A 678 26.06 -27.36 8.92
CA ARG A 678 25.21 -26.16 9.10
C ARG A 678 23.72 -26.51 9.02
N ASP A 679 22.87 -25.67 9.63
CA ASP A 679 21.43 -25.81 9.48
C ASP A 679 21.02 -25.43 8.04
N PRO A 680 20.41 -26.35 7.26
CA PRO A 680 19.99 -26.06 5.89
C PRO A 680 18.96 -24.93 5.79
N GLU A 681 18.13 -24.70 6.81
CA GLU A 681 17.15 -23.61 6.82
C GLU A 681 17.83 -22.24 7.01
N GLU A 682 18.88 -22.15 7.82
CA GLU A 682 19.67 -20.93 7.95
C GLU A 682 20.42 -20.60 6.65
N VAL A 683 20.97 -21.62 5.98
CA VAL A 683 21.63 -21.44 4.67
C VAL A 683 20.60 -21.02 3.61
N ARG A 684 19.41 -21.64 3.58
CA ARG A 684 18.30 -21.27 2.70
C ARG A 684 17.92 -19.79 2.87
N ALA A 685 17.66 -19.37 4.11
CA ALA A 685 17.29 -17.99 4.42
C ALA A 685 18.40 -16.99 4.04
N ALA A 686 19.67 -17.35 4.26
CA ALA A 686 20.80 -16.51 3.86
C ALA A 686 20.93 -16.38 2.32
N VAL A 687 20.62 -17.44 1.57
CA VAL A 687 20.56 -17.38 0.10
C VAL A 687 19.39 -16.54 -0.38
N GLU A 688 18.20 -16.71 0.20
CA GLU A 688 17.04 -15.86 -0.13
C GLU A 688 17.35 -14.38 0.11
N LEU A 689 17.96 -14.05 1.25
CA LEU A 689 18.41 -12.70 1.55
C LEU A 689 19.43 -12.20 0.50
N ALA A 690 20.47 -12.98 0.19
CA ALA A 690 21.49 -12.58 -0.79
C ALA A 690 20.94 -12.35 -2.21
N LEU A 691 19.83 -13.01 -2.56
CA LEU A 691 19.20 -12.89 -3.87
C LEU A 691 18.14 -11.79 -3.92
N ALA A 692 17.23 -11.76 -2.95
CA ALA A 692 15.98 -11.01 -2.98
C ALA A 692 15.96 -9.79 -2.05
N GLU A 693 17.04 -9.51 -1.31
CA GLU A 693 17.11 -8.29 -0.49
C GLU A 693 16.84 -7.04 -1.35
N PRO A 694 15.89 -6.18 -0.97
CA PRO A 694 15.57 -4.98 -1.73
C PRO A 694 16.80 -4.12 -2.03
N TYR A 695 16.88 -3.59 -3.25
CA TYR A 695 17.93 -2.68 -3.75
C TYR A 695 19.34 -3.25 -3.88
N ILE A 696 19.73 -4.28 -3.12
CA ILE A 696 21.11 -4.79 -3.06
C ILE A 696 21.25 -6.28 -3.35
N GLY A 697 20.16 -7.04 -3.30
CA GLY A 697 20.13 -8.45 -3.65
C GLY A 697 20.55 -8.69 -5.10
N ALA A 698 21.11 -9.85 -5.40
CA ALA A 698 21.60 -10.15 -6.74
C ALA A 698 20.51 -10.10 -7.83
N LEU A 699 19.23 -10.23 -7.45
CA LEU A 699 18.07 -10.13 -8.34
C LEU A 699 17.41 -8.76 -8.30
N ALA A 700 17.89 -7.84 -7.46
CA ALA A 700 17.37 -6.50 -7.38
C ALA A 700 17.59 -5.76 -8.72
N PRO A 701 16.57 -5.07 -9.28
CA PRO A 701 16.68 -4.39 -10.57
C PRO A 701 17.77 -3.31 -10.61
N GLU A 702 18.14 -2.76 -9.46
CA GLU A 702 19.25 -1.81 -9.25
C GLU A 702 20.61 -2.45 -9.50
N VAL A 703 20.72 -3.76 -9.23
CA VAL A 703 21.93 -4.56 -9.40
C VAL A 703 22.00 -5.15 -10.81
N ILE A 704 20.89 -5.67 -11.35
CA ILE A 704 20.84 -6.20 -12.72
C ILE A 704 20.98 -5.07 -13.74
N GLY A 705 20.21 -3.99 -13.55
CA GLY A 705 20.11 -2.84 -14.46
C GLY A 705 18.99 -2.97 -15.50
N ILE A 706 18.48 -1.83 -15.95
CA ILE A 706 17.41 -1.74 -16.97
C ILE A 706 17.96 -2.14 -18.34
N GLY A 707 17.25 -3.02 -19.07
CA GLY A 707 17.66 -3.52 -20.39
C GLY A 707 18.92 -4.42 -20.38
N ARG A 708 19.45 -4.75 -19.19
CA ARG A 708 20.66 -5.57 -18.99
C ARG A 708 20.32 -7.04 -18.81
N ALA A 709 21.27 -7.91 -19.19
CA ALA A 709 21.09 -9.34 -19.07
C ALA A 709 21.46 -9.84 -17.67
N LEU A 710 20.58 -10.62 -17.04
CA LEU A 710 20.91 -11.44 -15.90
C LEU A 710 21.64 -12.70 -16.39
N PHE A 711 22.96 -12.74 -16.20
CA PHE A 711 23.75 -13.93 -16.53
C PHE A 711 23.60 -15.00 -15.45
N ARG A 712 23.40 -16.26 -15.86
CA ARG A 712 23.33 -17.38 -14.91
C ARG A 712 24.61 -17.50 -14.06
N SER A 713 25.77 -17.18 -14.63
CA SER A 713 27.05 -17.18 -13.89
C SER A 713 27.10 -16.16 -12.75
N ALA A 714 26.46 -15.00 -12.92
CA ALA A 714 26.37 -13.99 -11.86
C ALA A 714 25.48 -14.48 -10.71
N LEU A 715 24.35 -15.12 -11.03
CA LEU A 715 23.47 -15.75 -10.06
C LEU A 715 24.17 -16.89 -9.30
N VAL A 716 24.82 -17.81 -10.03
CA VAL A 716 25.59 -18.92 -9.45
C VAL A 716 26.69 -18.39 -8.52
N LYS A 717 27.40 -17.32 -8.92
CA LYS A 717 28.41 -16.67 -8.07
C LYS A 717 27.80 -16.07 -6.81
N ALA A 718 26.67 -15.38 -6.91
CA ALA A 718 26.00 -14.78 -5.76
C ALA A 718 25.60 -15.84 -4.72
N VAL A 719 25.03 -16.96 -5.18
CA VAL A 719 24.63 -18.08 -4.34
C VAL A 719 25.86 -18.75 -3.69
N HIS A 720 26.92 -19.02 -4.44
CA HIS A 720 28.14 -19.64 -3.88
C HIS A 720 28.95 -18.74 -2.93
N ASN A 721 28.72 -17.43 -2.94
CA ASN A 721 29.32 -16.53 -1.95
C ASN A 721 28.66 -16.65 -0.57
N VAL A 722 27.49 -17.29 -0.46
CA VAL A 722 26.82 -17.53 0.82
C VAL A 722 27.53 -18.67 1.56
N PRO A 723 28.07 -18.41 2.77
CA PRO A 723 28.75 -19.44 3.55
C PRO A 723 27.83 -20.61 3.86
N GLY A 724 28.24 -21.83 3.50
CA GLY A 724 27.46 -23.05 3.71
C GLY A 724 26.79 -23.61 2.45
N VAL A 725 26.89 -22.94 1.30
CA VAL A 725 26.45 -23.53 0.03
C VAL A 725 27.57 -24.36 -0.58
N LEU A 726 27.36 -25.67 -0.75
CA LEU A 726 28.28 -26.58 -1.42
C LEU A 726 28.05 -26.64 -2.93
N ALA A 727 26.79 -26.73 -3.36
CA ALA A 727 26.42 -26.85 -4.76
C ALA A 727 25.02 -26.27 -5.06
N ILE A 728 24.76 -26.01 -6.33
CA ILE A 728 23.42 -25.71 -6.86
C ILE A 728 22.99 -26.93 -7.68
N THR A 729 21.98 -27.66 -7.20
CA THR A 729 21.50 -28.92 -7.79
C THR A 729 20.27 -28.73 -8.69
N GLY A 730 19.61 -27.57 -8.62
CA GLY A 730 18.50 -27.19 -9.48
C GLY A 730 18.42 -25.68 -9.65
N LEU A 731 18.13 -25.23 -10.88
CA LEU A 731 17.96 -23.80 -11.18
C LEU A 731 17.02 -23.64 -12.38
N VAL A 732 15.91 -22.94 -12.16
CA VAL A 732 14.90 -22.62 -13.17
C VAL A 732 14.57 -21.13 -13.05
N ILE A 733 14.66 -20.41 -14.16
CA ILE A 733 14.28 -19.00 -14.27
C ILE A 733 13.14 -18.91 -15.28
N GLN A 734 12.08 -18.17 -14.93
CA GLN A 734 11.00 -17.83 -15.86
C GLN A 734 10.93 -16.31 -16.08
N PRO A 735 10.58 -15.85 -17.29
CA PRO A 735 10.33 -16.64 -18.50
C PRO A 735 11.59 -17.37 -18.99
N ALA A 736 11.39 -18.52 -19.66
CA ALA A 736 12.50 -19.31 -20.20
C ALA A 736 13.25 -18.49 -21.27
N GLY A 737 14.50 -18.16 -20.98
CA GLY A 737 15.38 -17.37 -21.86
C GLY A 737 16.54 -18.19 -22.44
N ASP A 738 17.54 -17.47 -22.97
CA ASP A 738 18.81 -18.06 -23.41
C ASP A 738 19.46 -18.84 -22.26
N PRO A 739 20.03 -20.04 -22.50
CA PRO A 739 20.76 -20.80 -21.48
C PRO A 739 21.89 -20.01 -20.80
N ALA A 740 22.45 -18.98 -21.43
CA ALA A 740 23.48 -18.12 -20.84
C ALA A 740 22.93 -17.03 -19.90
N GLY A 741 21.69 -16.57 -20.12
CA GLY A 741 21.09 -15.49 -19.32
C GLY A 741 19.76 -14.98 -19.87
N LEU A 742 19.06 -14.20 -19.05
CA LEU A 742 17.77 -13.60 -19.41
C LEU A 742 17.96 -12.10 -19.63
N ARG A 743 17.56 -11.58 -20.80
CA ARG A 743 17.64 -10.15 -21.12
C ARG A 743 16.25 -9.59 -21.43
N PRO A 744 15.75 -8.58 -20.70
CA PRO A 744 14.52 -7.90 -21.03
C PRO A 744 14.71 -6.99 -22.24
N ALA A 745 13.61 -6.53 -22.83
CA ALA A 745 13.66 -5.54 -23.90
C ALA A 745 14.28 -4.21 -23.42
N THR A 746 14.76 -3.39 -24.35
CA THR A 746 15.22 -2.02 -24.03
C THR A 746 14.10 -1.25 -23.35
N GLY A 747 14.43 -0.55 -22.27
CA GLY A 747 13.45 0.17 -21.45
C GLY A 747 12.60 -0.71 -20.55
N SER A 748 12.94 -1.98 -20.40
CA SER A 748 12.29 -2.90 -19.46
C SER A 748 13.30 -3.50 -18.48
N TYR A 749 12.85 -3.94 -17.31
CA TYR A 749 13.69 -4.60 -16.31
C TYR A 749 13.05 -5.91 -15.84
N LEU A 750 13.86 -6.85 -15.36
CA LEU A 750 13.36 -8.10 -14.79
C LEU A 750 12.89 -7.86 -13.36
N ASP A 751 11.65 -8.22 -13.06
CA ASP A 751 11.03 -8.02 -11.76
C ASP A 751 10.73 -9.36 -11.10
N PHE A 752 11.58 -9.75 -10.15
CA PHE A 752 11.50 -11.03 -9.44
C PHE A 752 10.57 -10.93 -8.24
N ALA A 753 9.27 -11.06 -8.49
CA ALA A 753 8.26 -11.07 -7.41
C ALA A 753 8.22 -12.40 -6.65
N ASP A 754 8.75 -13.48 -7.23
CA ASP A 754 8.69 -14.83 -6.66
C ASP A 754 10.06 -15.53 -6.76
N VAL A 755 10.68 -15.74 -5.59
CA VAL A 755 11.98 -16.40 -5.44
C VAL A 755 11.82 -17.54 -4.45
N THR A 756 11.91 -18.77 -4.94
CA THR A 756 11.80 -19.99 -4.12
C THR A 756 13.15 -20.68 -4.04
N VAL A 757 13.65 -20.91 -2.82
CA VAL A 757 14.89 -21.66 -2.58
C VAL A 757 14.58 -22.92 -1.79
N GLU A 758 15.02 -24.08 -2.29
CA GLU A 758 14.99 -25.36 -1.57
C GLU A 758 16.41 -25.72 -1.11
N ALA A 759 16.59 -26.05 0.17
CA ALA A 759 17.86 -26.58 0.68
C ALA A 759 17.75 -28.08 0.97
N ALA A 760 18.72 -28.84 0.48
CA ALA A 760 18.95 -30.23 0.84
C ALA A 760 20.27 -30.36 1.59
N SER A 761 20.29 -31.24 2.59
CA SER A 761 21.46 -31.58 3.41
C SER A 761 22.26 -32.74 2.84
#